data_AF-A0A4S4CAD8-F1
#
_entry.id   AF-A0A4S4CAD8-F1
#
_cell.length_a   1.000
_cell.length_b   1.000
_cell.length_c   1.000
_cell.angle_alpha   90.00
_cell.angle_beta   90.00
_cell.angle_gamma   90.00
#
_symmetry.space_group_name_H-M   'P 1'
#
loop_
_entity.id
_entity.type
_entity.pdbx_description
1 polymer ?
#
loop_
_entity_poly.entity_id
_entity_poly.type
_entity_poly.pdbx_seq_one_letter_code
_entity_poly.pdbx_strand_id
1 'polypeptide(L)'
;MTTTTSAALPRVGDRLGRYTVQRLDALPEMQGTLILLTHELGARHAHVVRDDDNSAFGVTFPTVPRDSTGVAHILEHIVLMGSQQYPVSDPFFAMLPRSLNTFMNAMTSNDWTTYPFATRNEQDYFNLLSVYLDATFFPLMRYESFRQDGHRFEFETPDDPTSPLKLQGVVYNEMKGAMAAPGAVMWRAFGKALYPDLTYANNSGGSPQDIPNLTYEGLRAFHAAHYHPSNAFFYTYGKLPLERILAEIEAHVMAHFTRHELDVSIPDQAAFAQPRQETVTYPGSDVERGAQVSVAWKLGRSNDADANLRWSVLSDVLLGNAAAPLTRPLIESGLGAGLADLSGYRDSFREGAFAAGLKGLPAGKAPDVETLVLDTLREIAERGIDPALIESSLHQFEIAQKEVSNAGYPYGLQVMFRLLGPWLYGGDPVTGLRLETELGHLRADLAQGRVFEPMIERELLNNPHRVTLELAPDPQLAERTEADEQALVTRLSADFTDEDRSRIVAESLRLKELQAQESDPDVLPTLALSDVPPQVPRVAYTQDQAGRATVARVPQPTGGLSYLDVQVRLPDVPSDLLDTLPLYAFAVTRGGAAGDDYVALARRIEAVTGGISASVGVGTRPDDLSGLRLSVTFSGKALARNAPALVDVLRDVIATPVFTRERLEQLLKQRLAGLKASILQGGSAYAERLAAAQVSPAGAITEHFSGLSALASLKGIVEDGGLDALLDRLNRVHALLLTGTPVLCLTATESDLTLDLRPITAAFTGDAPVGAPHPESAPHRPQARTTDSPVAFNAVAFRTVPYTHADSPALLVLSRLLRSGYLLKEIREKGGAYGGGAGFDTREGVFTMSSYRDPNVKRTFEVFRDARTFLDTELGVRELTEAILSASKLLDPLTSPDTIGRMRFFGDQAGYTPEVQDAYKARLLAVTLEDLRRVMATYLTPERAAYALVTGQDPNEDVRELGLTFDVQAL
;
A
#
# COMPACT_ATOMS: atom_id res chain seq x y z
N MET A 1 -18.83 28.03 -11.44
CA MET A 1 -17.57 28.34 -12.15
C MET A 1 -17.05 29.68 -11.65
N THR A 2 -16.37 29.66 -10.50
CA THR A 2 -15.45 30.73 -10.10
C THR A 2 -14.11 30.37 -10.73
N THR A 3 -13.72 31.09 -11.77
CA THR A 3 -12.37 31.02 -12.34
C THR A 3 -11.38 31.46 -11.25
N THR A 4 -10.81 30.50 -10.54
CA THR A 4 -9.57 30.69 -9.79
C THR A 4 -8.52 31.08 -10.84
N THR A 5 -8.21 32.36 -10.91
CA THR A 5 -7.04 32.87 -11.64
C THR A 5 -5.84 32.11 -11.12
N SER A 6 -5.33 31.17 -11.93
CA SER A 6 -4.02 30.56 -11.71
C SER A 6 -3.03 31.72 -11.50
N ALA A 7 -2.37 31.74 -10.34
CA ALA A 7 -1.32 32.71 -10.08
C ALA A 7 -0.30 32.62 -11.22
N ALA A 8 0.12 33.76 -11.76
CA ALA A 8 1.07 33.76 -12.85
C ALA A 8 2.34 33.01 -12.41
N LEU A 9 2.75 31.99 -13.16
CA LEU A 9 3.97 31.25 -12.87
C LEU A 9 5.18 32.21 -12.84
N PRO A 10 6.12 32.02 -11.91
CA PRO A 10 7.34 32.83 -11.89
C PRO A 10 8.21 32.55 -13.12
N ARG A 11 9.16 33.43 -13.41
CA ARG A 11 10.10 33.27 -14.52
C ARG A 11 11.47 32.81 -14.00
N VAL A 12 12.24 32.17 -14.88
CA VAL A 12 13.64 31.84 -14.59
C VAL A 12 14.41 33.12 -14.22
N GLY A 13 15.12 33.08 -13.10
CA GLY A 13 15.84 34.21 -12.52
C GLY A 13 15.02 35.09 -11.57
N ASP A 14 13.69 34.92 -11.49
CA ASP A 14 12.89 35.63 -10.48
C ASP A 14 13.32 35.18 -9.07
N ARG A 15 13.29 36.12 -8.12
CA ARG A 15 13.56 35.87 -6.70
C ARG A 15 12.26 35.80 -5.91
N LEU A 16 12.07 34.70 -5.20
CA LEU A 16 10.95 34.49 -4.28
C LEU A 16 11.54 34.45 -2.86
N GLY A 17 11.63 35.62 -2.24
CA GLY A 17 12.45 35.80 -1.02
C GLY A 17 13.92 35.53 -1.30
N ARG A 18 14.51 34.58 -0.55
CA ARG A 18 15.91 34.11 -0.71
C ARG A 18 16.05 32.89 -1.63
N TYR A 19 14.97 32.49 -2.32
CA TYR A 19 15.02 31.50 -3.38
C TYR A 19 15.19 32.18 -4.74
N THR A 20 15.95 31.54 -5.62
CA THR A 20 16.06 31.93 -7.03
C THR A 20 15.51 30.81 -7.90
N VAL A 21 14.58 31.14 -8.79
CA VAL A 21 14.01 30.20 -9.76
C VAL A 21 15.06 29.85 -10.81
N GLN A 22 15.45 28.58 -10.86
CA GLN A 22 16.48 28.07 -11.76
C GLN A 22 15.91 27.64 -13.11
N ARG A 23 14.76 26.98 -13.09
CA ARG A 23 14.21 26.31 -14.27
C ARG A 23 12.70 26.12 -14.15
N LEU A 24 12.00 26.21 -15.27
CA LEU A 24 10.61 25.80 -15.40
C LEU A 24 10.48 24.77 -16.52
N ASP A 25 9.73 23.71 -16.26
CA ASP A 25 9.46 22.65 -17.22
C ASP A 25 7.97 22.34 -17.26
N ALA A 26 7.38 22.47 -18.45
CA ALA A 26 6.04 21.95 -18.68
C ALA A 26 6.05 20.42 -18.56
N LEU A 27 5.05 19.90 -17.85
CA LEU A 27 4.77 18.47 -17.67
C LEU A 27 3.37 18.16 -18.22
N PRO A 28 3.20 18.12 -19.55
CA PRO A 28 1.87 17.99 -20.17
C PRO A 28 1.18 16.68 -19.79
N GLU A 29 1.92 15.57 -19.68
CA GLU A 29 1.42 14.26 -19.27
C GLU A 29 0.82 14.27 -17.86
N MET A 30 1.36 15.10 -16.99
CA MET A 30 0.90 15.27 -15.61
C MET A 30 -0.06 16.45 -15.45
N GLN A 31 -0.33 17.19 -16.53
CA GLN A 31 -1.09 18.45 -16.54
C GLN A 31 -0.59 19.46 -15.50
N GLY A 32 0.74 19.58 -15.40
CA GLY A 32 1.40 20.43 -14.42
C GLY A 32 2.64 21.14 -14.94
N THR A 33 3.31 21.88 -14.07
CA THR A 33 4.58 22.55 -14.35
C THR A 33 5.54 22.33 -13.19
N LEU A 34 6.75 21.84 -13.48
CA LEU A 34 7.83 21.79 -12.51
C LEU A 34 8.54 23.14 -12.46
N ILE A 35 8.81 23.60 -11.24
CA ILE A 35 9.63 24.76 -10.93
C ILE A 35 10.78 24.27 -10.06
N LEU A 36 12.01 24.44 -10.53
CA LEU A 36 13.21 24.19 -9.75
C LEU A 36 13.72 25.49 -9.17
N LEU A 37 13.98 25.50 -7.87
CA LEU A 37 14.51 26.64 -7.14
C LEU A 37 15.73 26.23 -6.33
N THR A 38 16.60 27.21 -6.10
CA THR A 38 17.73 27.07 -5.18
C THR A 38 17.67 28.21 -4.17
N HIS A 39 17.78 27.86 -2.89
CA HIS A 39 17.92 28.82 -1.81
C HIS A 39 19.37 29.33 -1.71
N GLU A 40 19.59 30.54 -1.20
CA GLU A 40 20.94 31.11 -0.98
C GLU A 40 21.85 30.23 -0.11
N LEU A 41 21.28 29.42 0.79
CA LEU A 41 22.00 28.45 1.60
C LEU A 41 22.46 27.21 0.81
N GLY A 42 22.01 27.02 -0.42
CA GLY A 42 22.29 25.84 -1.25
C GLY A 42 21.20 24.77 -1.21
N ALA A 43 20.15 24.94 -0.39
CA ALA A 43 19.01 24.03 -0.38
C ALA A 43 18.35 23.99 -1.77
N ARG A 44 18.03 22.78 -2.24
CA ARG A 44 17.37 22.56 -3.53
C ARG A 44 15.88 22.37 -3.30
N HIS A 45 15.05 22.92 -4.18
CA HIS A 45 13.59 22.84 -4.06
C HIS A 45 12.96 22.52 -5.40
N ALA A 46 12.11 21.50 -5.43
CA ALA A 46 11.26 21.17 -6.57
C ALA A 46 9.80 21.44 -6.19
N HIS A 47 9.11 22.25 -7.00
CA HIS A 47 7.68 22.49 -6.85
C HIS A 47 6.95 22.07 -8.12
N VAL A 48 5.98 21.17 -7.99
CA VAL A 48 5.11 20.79 -9.11
C VAL A 48 3.76 21.47 -8.93
N VAL A 49 3.52 22.50 -9.74
CA VAL A 49 2.22 23.18 -9.82
C VAL A 49 1.25 22.28 -10.59
N ARG A 50 0.14 21.93 -9.96
CA ARG A 50 -0.97 21.21 -10.60
C ARG A 50 -2.27 21.54 -9.90
N ASP A 51 -3.38 21.57 -10.65
CA ASP A 51 -4.72 21.65 -10.08
C ASP A 51 -5.12 20.28 -9.48
N ASP A 52 -4.47 19.94 -8.36
CA ASP A 52 -4.76 18.79 -7.52
C ASP A 52 -4.99 19.31 -6.11
N ASP A 53 -6.07 18.86 -5.46
CA ASP A 53 -6.41 19.29 -4.12
C ASP A 53 -5.61 18.58 -3.04
N ASN A 54 -4.97 17.44 -3.36
CA ASN A 54 -4.11 16.73 -2.43
C ASN A 54 -2.67 17.23 -2.54
N SER A 55 -2.35 18.24 -1.74
CA SER A 55 -1.01 18.79 -1.67
C SER A 55 -0.06 17.85 -0.94
N ALA A 56 1.17 17.75 -1.43
CA ALA A 56 2.21 16.94 -0.84
C ALA A 56 3.46 17.76 -0.52
N PHE A 57 4.19 17.31 0.48
CA PHE A 57 5.47 17.84 0.91
C PHE A 57 6.44 16.67 1.13
N GLY A 58 7.72 16.91 0.89
CA GLY A 58 8.79 16.05 1.35
C GLY A 58 10.07 16.83 1.57
N VAL A 59 10.82 16.47 2.60
CA VAL A 59 12.22 16.88 2.77
C VAL A 59 13.09 15.64 2.79
N THR A 60 14.10 15.62 1.93
CA THR A 60 15.04 14.50 1.78
C THR A 60 16.45 14.96 2.10
N PHE A 61 17.17 14.16 2.88
CA PHE A 61 18.57 14.37 3.22
C PHE A 61 19.39 13.20 2.66
N PRO A 62 20.44 13.46 1.87
CA PRO A 62 21.50 12.48 1.66
C PRO A 62 22.12 12.13 3.02
N THR A 63 22.05 10.86 3.40
CA THR A 63 22.49 10.30 4.69
C THR A 63 23.38 9.10 4.40
N VAL A 64 24.69 9.25 4.51
CA VAL A 64 25.68 8.26 4.01
C VAL A 64 26.35 7.55 5.21
N PRO A 65 25.75 6.47 5.76
CA PRO A 65 26.33 5.74 6.87
C PRO A 65 27.65 5.06 6.48
N ARG A 66 28.61 5.06 7.41
CA ARG A 66 29.95 4.47 7.23
C ARG A 66 30.13 3.12 7.92
N ASP A 67 29.12 2.68 8.64
CA ASP A 67 29.06 1.42 9.38
C ASP A 67 27.62 0.88 9.38
N SER A 68 27.43 -0.29 9.99
CA SER A 68 26.13 -0.95 10.11
C SER A 68 25.47 -0.72 11.47
N THR A 69 25.78 0.39 12.16
CA THR A 69 25.15 0.70 13.46
C THR A 69 23.68 1.09 13.34
N GLY A 70 23.18 1.34 12.13
CA GLY A 70 21.81 1.79 11.89
C GLY A 70 21.58 3.27 12.20
N VAL A 71 22.65 4.08 12.30
CA VAL A 71 22.56 5.48 12.74
C VAL A 71 21.57 6.32 11.93
N ALA A 72 21.42 6.08 10.62
CA ALA A 72 20.45 6.80 9.78
C ALA A 72 19.01 6.45 10.16
N HIS A 73 18.73 5.16 10.34
CA HIS A 73 17.40 4.65 10.68
C HIS A 73 17.00 5.00 12.12
N ILE A 74 17.91 4.85 13.07
CA ILE A 74 17.69 5.27 14.46
C ILE A 74 17.46 6.78 14.54
N LEU A 75 18.18 7.58 13.75
CA LEU A 75 17.96 9.02 13.70
C LEU A 75 16.57 9.35 13.13
N GLU A 76 16.14 8.64 12.09
CA GLU A 76 14.82 8.84 11.50
C GLU A 76 13.67 8.67 12.50
N HIS A 77 13.75 7.66 13.36
CA HIS A 77 12.84 7.53 14.49
C HIS A 77 12.97 8.69 15.48
N ILE A 78 14.19 8.96 15.94
CA ILE A 78 14.43 9.88 17.06
C ILE A 78 14.06 11.33 16.73
N VAL A 79 14.23 11.78 15.48
CA VAL A 79 13.83 13.15 15.11
C VAL A 79 12.32 13.37 15.20
N LEU A 80 11.53 12.31 15.10
CA LEU A 80 10.07 12.34 15.24
C LEU A 80 9.60 12.23 16.70
N MET A 81 10.51 12.05 17.68
CA MET A 81 10.21 11.89 19.12
C MET A 81 10.32 13.20 19.92
N GLY A 82 9.83 14.28 19.34
CA GLY A 82 9.80 15.61 19.95
C GLY A 82 10.89 16.55 19.47
N SER A 83 10.50 17.82 19.35
CA SER A 83 11.32 18.88 18.78
C SER A 83 11.21 20.15 19.63
N GLN A 84 11.97 21.19 19.30
CA GLN A 84 12.04 22.40 20.13
C GLN A 84 10.68 23.11 20.26
N GLN A 85 9.90 23.17 19.19
CA GLN A 85 8.56 23.76 19.18
C GLN A 85 7.51 22.78 19.70
N TYR A 86 7.69 21.47 19.46
CA TYR A 86 6.74 20.42 19.83
C TYR A 86 7.37 19.40 20.78
N PRO A 87 7.60 19.76 22.07
CA PRO A 87 8.40 18.96 23.00
C PRO A 87 7.64 17.79 23.64
N VAL A 88 6.60 17.26 22.99
CA VAL A 88 5.89 16.03 23.43
C VAL A 88 6.71 14.79 23.10
N SER A 89 6.38 13.66 23.72
CA SER A 89 7.13 12.40 23.54
C SER A 89 7.04 11.86 22.12
N ASP A 90 5.87 12.01 21.47
CA ASP A 90 5.61 11.45 20.14
C ASP A 90 4.67 12.35 19.30
N PRO A 91 5.18 13.48 18.77
CA PRO A 91 4.41 14.36 17.88
C PRO A 91 3.83 13.64 16.67
N PHE A 92 4.60 12.72 16.06
CA PHE A 92 4.22 12.07 14.79
C PHE A 92 2.93 11.26 14.95
N PHE A 93 2.88 10.34 15.91
CA PHE A 93 1.68 9.52 16.13
C PHE A 93 0.52 10.35 16.70
N ALA A 94 0.81 11.36 17.53
CA ALA A 94 -0.20 12.25 18.08
C ALA A 94 -0.86 13.15 17.03
N MET A 95 -0.20 13.42 15.89
CA MET A 95 -0.77 14.19 14.78
C MET A 95 -1.77 13.37 13.93
N LEU A 96 -1.67 12.05 13.88
CA LEU A 96 -2.55 11.19 13.07
C LEU A 96 -4.07 11.40 13.32
N PRO A 97 -4.55 11.51 14.58
CA PRO A 97 -5.95 11.80 14.87
C PRO A 97 -6.31 13.31 14.82
N ARG A 98 -5.31 14.20 14.83
CA ARG A 98 -5.46 15.68 14.77
C ARG A 98 -5.53 16.24 13.34
N SER A 99 -5.34 15.37 12.35
CA SER A 99 -5.11 15.71 10.96
C SER A 99 -6.06 14.98 10.00
N LEU A 100 -6.34 15.62 8.86
CA LEU A 100 -7.03 15.03 7.70
C LEU A 100 -6.04 14.51 6.65
N ASN A 101 -4.80 14.17 7.05
CA ASN A 101 -3.77 13.65 6.17
C ASN A 101 -4.30 12.49 5.31
N THR A 102 -3.84 12.49 4.07
CA THR A 102 -3.96 11.35 3.17
C THR A 102 -2.74 10.45 3.24
N PHE A 103 -1.61 10.97 3.73
CA PHE A 103 -0.38 10.23 3.99
C PHE A 103 0.51 10.97 4.99
N MET A 104 1.16 10.23 5.89
CA MET A 104 2.24 10.70 6.75
C MET A 104 3.21 9.54 6.96
N ASN A 105 4.49 9.72 6.67
CA ASN A 105 5.51 8.73 6.98
C ASN A 105 6.92 9.34 7.05
N ALA A 106 7.90 8.50 7.35
CA ALA A 106 9.32 8.70 7.13
C ALA A 106 9.94 7.39 6.63
N MET A 107 11.05 7.47 5.87
CA MET A 107 11.73 6.30 5.33
C MET A 107 13.23 6.54 5.26
N THR A 108 13.97 5.49 5.60
CA THR A 108 15.42 5.41 5.47
C THR A 108 15.81 4.45 4.35
N SER A 109 16.51 4.96 3.33
CA SER A 109 17.12 4.16 2.26
C SER A 109 18.57 3.81 2.61
N ASN A 110 19.35 3.31 1.64
CA ASN A 110 20.77 3.02 1.85
C ASN A 110 21.60 4.29 2.09
N ASP A 111 21.24 5.40 1.45
CA ASP A 111 22.05 6.61 1.36
C ASP A 111 21.26 7.93 1.42
N TRP A 112 19.96 7.87 1.71
CA TRP A 112 19.11 9.03 1.95
C TRP A 112 17.99 8.71 2.93
N THR A 113 17.48 9.74 3.61
CA THR A 113 16.32 9.67 4.49
C THR A 113 15.31 10.74 4.07
N THR A 114 14.02 10.41 3.99
CA THR A 114 12.97 11.35 3.56
C THR A 114 11.76 11.35 4.48
N TYR A 115 11.15 12.53 4.63
CA TYR A 115 10.00 12.78 5.51
C TYR A 115 8.87 13.44 4.73
N PRO A 116 7.97 12.63 4.11
CA PRO A 116 6.84 13.16 3.37
C PRO A 116 5.50 13.06 4.10
N PHE A 117 4.63 14.00 3.76
CA PHE A 117 3.21 13.94 4.06
C PHE A 117 2.39 14.45 2.88
N ALA A 118 1.10 14.14 2.87
CA ALA A 118 0.12 14.70 1.95
C ALA A 118 -1.23 14.93 2.65
N THR A 119 -1.93 15.97 2.23
CA THR A 119 -3.27 16.31 2.75
C THR A 119 -4.05 17.16 1.76
N ARG A 120 -5.38 17.06 1.82
CA ARG A 120 -6.32 17.84 1.01
C ARG A 120 -6.75 19.15 1.67
N ASN A 121 -6.35 19.36 2.92
CA ASN A 121 -6.72 20.53 3.71
C ASN A 121 -5.54 21.49 3.84
N GLU A 122 -5.77 22.75 3.51
CA GLU A 122 -4.72 23.78 3.53
C GLU A 122 -4.18 24.07 4.93
N GLN A 123 -5.05 24.19 5.94
CA GLN A 123 -4.61 24.41 7.33
C GLN A 123 -3.80 23.21 7.84
N ASP A 124 -4.27 21.99 7.53
CA ASP A 124 -3.59 20.75 7.86
C ASP A 124 -2.21 20.68 7.21
N TYR A 125 -2.08 21.14 5.96
CA TYR A 125 -0.82 21.16 5.25
C TYR A 125 0.22 21.99 6.01
N PHE A 126 -0.14 23.18 6.48
CA PHE A 126 0.77 24.04 7.23
C PHE A 126 1.00 23.57 8.67
N ASN A 127 0.02 22.92 9.30
CA ASN A 127 0.20 22.25 10.58
C ASN A 127 1.25 21.14 10.48
N LEU A 128 1.09 20.24 9.50
CA LEU A 128 2.03 19.13 9.25
C LEU A 128 3.40 19.65 8.79
N LEU A 129 3.44 20.69 7.94
CA LEU A 129 4.67 21.33 7.51
C LEU A 129 5.48 21.81 8.71
N SER A 130 4.84 22.54 9.63
CA SER A 130 5.51 23.06 10.83
C SER A 130 6.08 21.92 11.69
N VAL A 131 5.29 20.86 11.94
CA VAL A 131 5.73 19.70 12.75
C VAL A 131 6.91 18.96 12.07
N TYR A 132 6.83 18.70 10.77
CA TYR A 132 7.88 17.98 10.03
C TYR A 132 9.18 18.80 9.92
N LEU A 133 9.07 20.11 9.68
CA LEU A 133 10.24 20.99 9.63
C LEU A 133 10.92 21.08 11.00
N ASP A 134 10.16 21.27 12.08
CA ASP A 134 10.75 21.37 13.42
C ASP A 134 11.33 20.04 13.88
N ALA A 135 10.65 18.91 13.60
CA ALA A 135 11.16 17.57 13.87
C ALA A 135 12.51 17.32 13.18
N THR A 136 12.62 17.58 11.88
CA THR A 136 13.83 17.24 11.13
C THR A 136 15.00 18.17 11.43
N PHE A 137 14.78 19.48 11.58
CA PHE A 137 15.86 20.46 11.74
C PHE A 137 16.18 20.81 13.19
N PHE A 138 15.20 20.74 14.10
CA PHE A 138 15.37 21.08 15.52
C PHE A 138 14.87 19.98 16.48
N PRO A 139 15.24 18.70 16.26
CA PRO A 139 14.83 17.62 17.15
C PRO A 139 15.45 17.79 18.53
N LEU A 140 14.72 17.38 19.57
CA LEU A 140 15.26 17.36 20.93
C LEU A 140 16.33 16.28 21.09
N MET A 141 16.21 15.19 20.31
CA MET A 141 17.07 14.01 20.37
C MET A 141 17.36 13.61 21.81
N ARG A 142 16.35 13.43 22.66
CA ARG A 142 16.57 13.15 24.09
C ARG A 142 17.38 11.87 24.27
N TYR A 143 18.18 11.80 25.32
CA TYR A 143 18.95 10.59 25.63
C TYR A 143 18.01 9.40 25.80
N GLU A 144 16.88 9.59 26.45
CA GLU A 144 15.87 8.57 26.70
C GLU A 144 15.20 8.09 25.40
N SER A 145 14.95 8.98 24.43
CA SER A 145 14.49 8.61 23.08
C SER A 145 15.51 7.70 22.39
N PHE A 146 16.80 8.01 22.49
CA PHE A 146 17.86 7.15 21.98
C PHE A 146 17.89 5.76 22.65
N ARG A 147 17.69 5.69 23.96
CA ARG A 147 17.62 4.42 24.70
C ARG A 147 16.33 3.63 24.43
N GLN A 148 15.25 4.32 24.08
CA GLN A 148 13.97 3.71 23.72
C GLN A 148 14.04 3.08 22.33
N ASP A 149 14.35 3.90 21.32
CA ASP A 149 14.18 3.53 19.92
C ASP A 149 15.47 2.99 19.29
N GLY A 150 16.64 3.42 19.77
CA GLY A 150 17.93 2.89 19.34
C GLY A 150 18.27 1.56 20.02
N HIS A 151 19.02 1.64 21.13
CA HIS A 151 19.36 0.47 21.94
C HIS A 151 19.66 0.80 23.40
N ARG A 152 19.45 -0.19 24.26
CA ARG A 152 19.85 -0.19 25.68
C ARG A 152 20.10 -1.58 26.22
N PHE A 153 20.86 -1.62 27.31
CA PHE A 153 20.84 -2.76 28.22
C PHE A 153 19.65 -2.60 29.15
N GLU A 154 18.98 -3.71 29.45
CA GLU A 154 17.87 -3.77 30.39
C GLU A 154 17.90 -5.13 31.09
N PHE A 155 17.57 -5.15 32.36
CA PHE A 155 17.40 -6.39 33.12
C PHE A 155 16.05 -7.03 32.77
N GLU A 156 15.98 -8.37 32.73
CA GLU A 156 14.73 -9.09 32.43
C GLU A 156 13.60 -8.64 33.35
N THR A 157 13.92 -8.45 34.63
CA THR A 157 13.10 -7.73 35.60
C THR A 157 13.73 -6.35 35.81
N PRO A 158 13.14 -5.24 35.30
CA PRO A 158 13.81 -3.94 35.21
C PRO A 158 14.35 -3.35 36.53
N ASP A 159 13.78 -3.73 37.67
CA ASP A 159 14.17 -3.32 39.02
C ASP A 159 15.06 -4.32 39.76
N ASP A 160 15.38 -5.47 39.15
CA ASP A 160 16.22 -6.51 39.74
C ASP A 160 17.55 -6.67 38.98
N PRO A 161 18.66 -6.10 39.50
CA PRO A 161 19.98 -6.19 38.86
C PRO A 161 20.61 -7.59 38.92
N THR A 162 19.95 -8.55 39.59
CA THR A 162 20.36 -9.97 39.64
C THR A 162 19.70 -10.80 38.54
N SER A 163 18.64 -10.29 37.91
CA SER A 163 18.01 -10.94 36.77
C SER A 163 18.91 -10.90 35.53
N PRO A 164 18.69 -11.76 34.52
CA PRO A 164 19.48 -11.75 33.30
C PRO A 164 19.47 -10.39 32.59
N LEU A 165 20.64 -9.94 32.14
CA LEU A 165 20.78 -8.72 31.34
C LEU A 165 20.52 -9.04 29.86
N LYS A 166 19.81 -8.15 29.15
CA LYS A 166 19.51 -8.27 27.72
C LYS A 166 19.69 -6.94 26.99
N LEU A 167 19.79 -7.00 25.66
CA LEU A 167 19.68 -5.83 24.78
C LEU A 167 18.21 -5.60 24.40
N GLN A 168 17.81 -4.33 24.32
CA GLN A 168 16.47 -3.88 23.97
C GLN A 168 16.52 -2.59 23.15
N GLY A 169 15.48 -2.31 22.37
CA GLY A 169 15.32 -1.09 21.57
C GLY A 169 14.32 -1.32 20.43
N VAL A 170 13.59 -0.29 19.99
CA VAL A 170 12.60 -0.43 18.90
C VAL A 170 13.29 -0.88 17.61
N VAL A 171 14.26 -0.10 17.12
CA VAL A 171 15.01 -0.40 15.89
C VAL A 171 15.88 -1.65 16.07
N TYR A 172 16.47 -1.86 17.25
CA TYR A 172 17.20 -3.10 17.53
C TYR A 172 16.32 -4.35 17.32
N ASN A 173 15.12 -4.37 17.90
CA ASN A 173 14.18 -5.49 17.79
C ASN A 173 13.58 -5.60 16.37
N GLU A 174 13.28 -4.48 15.73
CA GLU A 174 12.85 -4.44 14.33
C GLU A 174 13.88 -5.08 13.42
N MET A 175 15.15 -4.68 13.55
CA MET A 175 16.24 -5.21 12.73
C MET A 175 16.52 -6.68 13.03
N LYS A 176 16.35 -7.17 14.27
CA LYS A 176 16.38 -8.63 14.54
C LYS A 176 15.33 -9.37 13.70
N GLY A 177 14.11 -8.85 13.63
CA GLY A 177 13.06 -9.41 12.77
C GLY A 177 13.39 -9.32 11.28
N ALA A 178 13.87 -8.16 10.82
CA ALA A 178 14.26 -7.96 9.43
C ALA A 178 15.48 -8.80 9.01
N MET A 179 16.36 -9.17 9.94
CA MET A 179 17.49 -10.08 9.69
C MET A 179 17.07 -11.55 9.55
N ALA A 180 15.85 -11.91 9.95
CA ALA A 180 15.30 -13.25 9.75
C ALA A 180 14.58 -13.42 8.39
N ALA A 181 14.15 -12.33 7.76
CA ALA A 181 13.43 -12.38 6.49
C ALA A 181 14.38 -12.61 5.30
N PRO A 182 14.22 -13.68 4.49
CA PRO A 182 15.16 -14.02 3.41
C PRO A 182 15.32 -12.89 2.38
N GLY A 183 14.23 -12.21 2.00
CA GLY A 183 14.30 -11.11 1.03
C GLY A 183 15.12 -9.90 1.54
N ALA A 184 15.05 -9.58 2.84
CA ALA A 184 15.85 -8.51 3.43
C ALA A 184 17.33 -8.92 3.55
N VAL A 185 17.62 -10.19 3.86
CA VAL A 185 19.00 -10.72 3.84
C VAL A 185 19.57 -10.64 2.42
N MET A 186 18.77 -11.03 1.42
CA MET A 186 19.12 -10.94 0.02
C MET A 186 19.46 -9.51 -0.41
N TRP A 187 18.63 -8.51 -0.08
CA TRP A 187 18.87 -7.09 -0.41
C TRP A 187 20.21 -6.57 0.12
N ARG A 188 20.51 -6.86 1.39
CA ARG A 188 21.77 -6.43 2.02
C ARG A 188 22.98 -7.12 1.41
N ALA A 189 22.89 -8.44 1.22
CA ALA A 189 23.96 -9.21 0.60
C ALA A 189 24.21 -8.75 -0.84
N PHE A 190 23.16 -8.39 -1.57
CA PHE A 190 23.24 -7.85 -2.92
C PHE A 190 24.03 -6.54 -2.99
N GLY A 191 23.66 -5.55 -2.17
CA GLY A 191 24.35 -4.25 -2.10
C GLY A 191 25.83 -4.43 -1.73
N LYS A 192 26.12 -5.24 -0.71
CA LYS A 192 27.49 -5.54 -0.26
C LYS A 192 28.33 -6.26 -1.30
N ALA A 193 27.74 -7.21 -2.02
CA ALA A 193 28.50 -7.98 -3.00
C ALA A 193 28.83 -7.16 -4.26
N LEU A 194 27.93 -6.29 -4.72
CA LEU A 194 28.15 -5.44 -5.90
C LEU A 194 28.94 -4.17 -5.60
N TYR A 195 28.74 -3.55 -4.44
CA TYR A 195 29.33 -2.25 -4.09
C TYR A 195 30.11 -2.31 -2.76
N PRO A 196 31.12 -3.19 -2.65
CA PRO A 196 31.82 -3.46 -1.38
C PRO A 196 32.56 -2.26 -0.80
N ASP A 197 32.89 -1.25 -1.62
CA ASP A 197 33.70 -0.09 -1.22
C ASP A 197 32.85 1.14 -0.84
N LEU A 198 31.51 1.03 -0.98
CA LEU A 198 30.58 2.15 -0.80
C LEU A 198 29.67 1.93 0.43
N THR A 199 28.88 2.96 0.76
CA THR A 199 27.89 2.89 1.85
C THR A 199 26.91 1.72 1.70
N TYR A 200 26.65 1.26 0.48
CA TYR A 200 25.78 0.14 0.15
C TYR A 200 26.27 -1.22 0.67
N ALA A 201 27.52 -1.32 1.11
CA ALA A 201 28.04 -2.49 1.81
C ALA A 201 27.61 -2.56 3.29
N ASN A 202 27.15 -1.45 3.84
CA ASN A 202 26.62 -1.35 5.18
C ASN A 202 25.12 -1.57 5.21
N ASN A 203 24.62 -2.01 6.36
CA ASN A 203 23.19 -2.05 6.63
C ASN A 203 22.75 -0.71 7.25
N SER A 204 22.18 0.18 6.44
CA SER A 204 21.70 1.50 6.89
C SER A 204 20.58 1.41 7.93
N GLY A 205 19.80 0.31 7.90
CA GLY A 205 18.79 0.00 8.91
C GLY A 205 19.38 -0.44 10.26
N GLY A 206 20.60 -0.99 10.24
CA GLY A 206 21.33 -1.47 11.41
C GLY A 206 21.42 -2.99 11.48
N SER A 207 22.63 -3.51 11.70
CA SER A 207 22.88 -4.92 11.99
C SER A 207 22.79 -5.13 13.51
N PRO A 208 22.02 -6.08 14.03
CA PRO A 208 21.84 -6.28 15.48
C PRO A 208 23.14 -6.37 16.28
N GLN A 209 24.19 -6.97 15.71
CA GLN A 209 25.51 -7.06 16.33
C GLN A 209 26.30 -5.73 16.37
N ASP A 210 25.95 -4.78 15.50
CA ASP A 210 26.64 -3.50 15.34
C ASP A 210 25.85 -2.33 15.97
N ILE A 211 24.52 -2.42 16.04
CA ILE A 211 23.63 -1.42 16.65
C ILE A 211 24.13 -0.99 18.06
N PRO A 212 24.51 -1.92 18.97
CA PRO A 212 24.99 -1.55 20.30
C PRO A 212 26.25 -0.68 20.31
N ASN A 213 26.99 -0.59 19.20
CA ASN A 213 28.17 0.28 19.08
C ASN A 213 27.80 1.74 18.81
N LEU A 214 26.55 2.05 18.45
CA LEU A 214 26.11 3.43 18.28
C LEU A 214 26.13 4.15 19.63
N THR A 215 26.79 5.30 19.70
CA THR A 215 26.74 6.19 20.87
C THR A 215 25.75 7.31 20.65
N TYR A 216 25.24 7.88 21.74
CA TYR A 216 24.35 9.04 21.70
C TYR A 216 25.02 10.24 21.03
N GLU A 217 26.31 10.47 21.31
CA GLU A 217 27.11 11.50 20.65
C GLU A 217 27.30 11.21 19.16
N GLY A 218 27.47 9.94 18.78
CA GLY A 218 27.55 9.50 17.39
C GLY A 218 26.27 9.81 16.60
N LEU A 219 25.10 9.55 17.20
CA LEU A 219 23.80 9.92 16.64
C LEU A 219 23.71 11.44 16.40
N ARG A 220 24.02 12.25 17.43
CA ARG A 220 23.97 13.72 17.33
C ARG A 220 24.96 14.27 16.30
N ALA A 221 26.15 13.69 16.22
CA ALA A 221 27.15 14.05 15.22
C ALA A 221 26.66 13.71 13.80
N PHE A 222 25.99 12.58 13.63
CA PHE A 222 25.41 12.19 12.35
C PHE A 222 24.29 13.14 11.90
N HIS A 223 23.41 13.56 12.81
CA HIS A 223 22.39 14.59 12.54
C HIS A 223 23.05 15.90 12.07
N ALA A 224 24.00 16.42 12.85
CA ALA A 224 24.70 17.67 12.52
C ALA A 224 25.42 17.61 11.16
N ALA A 225 25.94 16.43 10.77
CA ALA A 225 26.64 16.23 9.51
C ALA A 225 25.74 16.07 8.28
N HIS A 226 24.44 15.76 8.43
CA HIS A 226 23.56 15.45 7.29
C HIS A 226 22.29 16.29 7.22
N TYR A 227 21.75 16.78 8.35
CA TYR A 227 20.43 17.45 8.45
C TYR A 227 20.51 18.97 8.35
N HIS A 228 21.62 19.52 7.84
CA HIS A 228 21.73 20.95 7.55
C HIS A 228 20.95 21.30 6.27
N PRO A 229 20.24 22.45 6.18
CA PRO A 229 19.43 22.79 5.01
C PRO A 229 20.21 22.90 3.70
N SER A 230 21.51 23.24 3.74
CA SER A 230 22.40 23.19 2.56
C SER A 230 22.49 21.80 1.92
N ASN A 231 22.23 20.74 2.69
CA ASN A 231 22.19 19.36 2.21
C ASN A 231 20.76 18.85 1.92
N ALA A 232 19.73 19.64 2.18
CA ALA A 232 18.35 19.21 1.99
C ALA A 232 17.87 19.36 0.53
N PHE A 233 16.95 18.47 0.15
CA PHE A 233 16.12 18.53 -1.05
C PHE A 233 14.66 18.66 -0.61
N PHE A 234 14.05 19.80 -0.89
CA PHE A 234 12.64 20.06 -0.63
C PHE A 234 11.81 19.71 -1.86
N TYR A 235 10.65 19.11 -1.62
CA TYR A 235 9.65 18.81 -2.62
C TYR A 235 8.29 19.32 -2.16
N THR A 236 7.55 19.93 -3.07
CA THR A 236 6.18 20.42 -2.83
C THR A 236 5.33 20.19 -4.06
N TYR A 237 4.05 19.90 -3.87
CA TYR A 237 3.13 19.55 -4.96
C TYR A 237 1.72 20.05 -4.71
N GLY A 238 1.01 20.42 -5.78
CA GLY A 238 -0.42 20.69 -5.79
C GLY A 238 -0.75 22.15 -6.11
N LYS A 239 -1.93 22.59 -5.66
CA LYS A 239 -2.49 23.90 -6.01
C LYS A 239 -2.22 25.03 -5.00
N LEU A 240 -1.56 24.73 -3.88
CA LEU A 240 -1.26 25.73 -2.84
C LEU A 240 -0.24 26.77 -3.36
N PRO A 241 -0.35 28.05 -2.96
CA PRO A 241 0.57 29.09 -3.41
C PRO A 241 2.01 28.83 -3.00
N LEU A 242 2.92 28.73 -3.98
CA LEU A 242 4.34 28.43 -3.76
C LEU A 242 4.99 29.45 -2.82
N GLU A 243 4.73 30.75 -3.00
CA GLU A 243 5.34 31.81 -2.19
C GLU A 243 5.01 31.67 -0.71
N ARG A 244 3.78 31.22 -0.38
CA ARG A 244 3.41 30.94 1.02
C ARG A 244 4.21 29.78 1.57
N ILE A 245 4.31 28.67 0.82
CA ILE A 245 5.08 27.50 1.27
C ILE A 245 6.56 27.87 1.49
N LEU A 246 7.16 28.62 0.57
CA LEU A 246 8.54 29.09 0.69
C LEU A 246 8.72 30.02 1.91
N ALA A 247 7.76 30.89 2.19
CA ALA A 247 7.80 31.76 3.36
C ALA A 247 7.72 30.98 4.68
N GLU A 248 6.92 29.91 4.73
CA GLU A 248 6.82 29.04 5.91
C GLU A 248 8.11 28.26 6.15
N ILE A 249 8.72 27.70 5.09
CA ILE A 249 10.02 27.02 5.17
C ILE A 249 11.13 28.01 5.58
N GLU A 250 11.08 29.22 5.05
CA GLU A 250 11.99 30.31 5.40
C GLU A 250 11.91 30.65 6.89
N ALA A 251 10.70 30.88 7.39
CA ALA A 251 10.44 31.29 8.76
C ALA A 251 10.75 30.19 9.78
N HIS A 252 10.40 28.94 9.48
CA HIS A 252 10.62 27.83 10.40
C HIS A 252 12.06 27.33 10.38
N VAL A 253 12.74 27.33 9.22
CA VAL A 253 14.05 26.68 9.08
C VAL A 253 15.11 27.64 8.57
N MET A 254 14.98 28.13 7.33
CA MET A 254 16.12 28.72 6.63
C MET A 254 16.68 29.98 7.31
N ALA A 255 15.85 30.76 7.99
CA ALA A 255 16.27 31.97 8.69
C ALA A 255 17.25 31.70 9.85
N HIS A 256 17.29 30.46 10.35
CA HIS A 256 18.12 30.05 11.49
C HIS A 256 19.51 29.52 11.09
N PHE A 257 19.81 29.43 9.80
CA PHE A 257 21.05 28.84 9.29
C PHE A 257 21.86 29.79 8.41
N THR A 258 23.15 29.51 8.32
CA THR A 258 24.08 30.09 7.34
C THR A 258 24.60 29.00 6.42
N ARG A 259 25.02 29.36 5.20
CA ARG A 259 25.45 28.37 4.21
C ARG A 259 26.61 27.53 4.76
N HIS A 260 26.54 26.22 4.57
CA HIS A 260 27.60 25.29 4.97
C HIS A 260 27.81 24.25 3.87
N GLU A 261 29.06 23.97 3.51
CA GLU A 261 29.38 22.92 2.55
C GLU A 261 29.59 21.59 3.29
N LEU A 262 28.89 20.55 2.83
CA LEU A 262 28.89 19.23 3.45
C LEU A 262 29.35 18.22 2.41
N ASP A 263 30.31 17.37 2.76
CA ASP A 263 30.74 16.29 1.88
C ASP A 263 29.96 15.01 2.21
N VAL A 264 28.85 14.84 1.49
CA VAL A 264 28.01 13.64 1.49
C VAL A 264 28.08 12.91 0.15
N SER A 265 29.15 13.14 -0.61
CA SER A 265 29.31 12.54 -1.93
C SER A 265 29.61 11.05 -1.84
N ILE A 266 29.01 10.28 -2.74
CA ILE A 266 29.28 8.85 -2.89
C ILE A 266 30.11 8.70 -4.16
N PRO A 267 31.32 8.09 -4.13
CA PRO A 267 32.11 7.87 -5.33
C PRO A 267 31.54 6.71 -6.17
N ASP A 268 32.05 6.54 -7.39
CA ASP A 268 31.73 5.38 -8.22
C ASP A 268 32.49 4.14 -7.70
N GLN A 269 31.86 2.96 -7.77
CA GLN A 269 32.44 1.69 -7.38
C GLN A 269 33.47 1.22 -8.40
N ALA A 270 34.67 0.87 -7.94
CA ALA A 270 35.72 0.31 -8.77
C ALA A 270 35.27 -1.02 -9.41
N ALA A 271 35.54 -1.18 -10.71
CA ALA A 271 35.16 -2.37 -11.47
C ALA A 271 35.91 -3.62 -11.00
N PHE A 272 35.22 -4.76 -10.93
CA PHE A 272 35.88 -6.05 -10.69
C PHE A 272 36.69 -6.50 -11.90
N ALA A 273 37.85 -7.12 -11.63
CA ALA A 273 38.68 -7.72 -12.67
C ALA A 273 38.11 -9.04 -13.22
N GLN A 274 37.30 -9.75 -12.41
CA GLN A 274 36.66 -11.01 -12.75
C GLN A 274 35.38 -11.19 -11.93
N PRO A 275 34.41 -12.00 -12.40
CA PRO A 275 33.20 -12.32 -11.65
C PRO A 275 33.51 -12.93 -10.28
N ARG A 276 32.61 -12.72 -9.33
CA ARG A 276 32.70 -13.27 -7.96
C ARG A 276 31.52 -14.19 -7.67
N GLN A 277 31.68 -15.06 -6.68
CA GLN A 277 30.60 -15.87 -6.13
C GLN A 277 30.56 -15.65 -4.62
N GLU A 278 29.37 -15.45 -4.08
CA GLU A 278 29.16 -15.20 -2.65
C GLU A 278 28.00 -16.08 -2.17
N THR A 279 28.15 -16.65 -0.97
CA THR A 279 27.09 -17.42 -0.32
C THR A 279 26.78 -16.80 1.03
N VAL A 280 25.52 -16.51 1.28
CA VAL A 280 25.00 -16.00 2.55
C VAL A 280 23.91 -16.93 3.06
N THR A 281 23.69 -16.96 4.37
CA THR A 281 22.67 -17.80 4.99
C THR A 281 21.61 -16.98 5.72
N TYR A 282 20.42 -17.55 5.88
CA TYR A 282 19.34 -17.00 6.69
C TYR A 282 18.71 -18.11 7.55
N PRO A 283 18.06 -17.78 8.68
CA PRO A 283 17.42 -18.78 9.51
C PRO A 283 16.24 -19.41 8.76
N GLY A 284 16.34 -20.69 8.44
CA GLY A 284 15.31 -21.42 7.68
C GLY A 284 15.52 -22.92 7.73
N SER A 285 14.43 -23.69 7.88
CA SER A 285 14.47 -25.15 8.00
C SER A 285 14.24 -25.90 6.68
N ASP A 286 13.63 -25.25 5.68
CA ASP A 286 13.35 -25.86 4.38
C ASP A 286 14.59 -25.81 3.48
N VAL A 287 15.50 -26.77 3.65
CA VAL A 287 16.76 -26.83 2.86
C VAL A 287 16.56 -27.25 1.40
N GLU A 288 15.43 -27.87 1.08
CA GLU A 288 15.13 -28.38 -0.26
C GLU A 288 14.52 -27.32 -1.18
N ARG A 289 13.86 -26.30 -0.61
CA ARG A 289 13.22 -25.22 -1.39
C ARG A 289 13.52 -23.83 -0.85
N GLY A 290 14.26 -23.71 0.24
CA GLY A 290 14.49 -22.42 0.89
C GLY A 290 15.62 -21.60 0.27
N ALA A 291 16.41 -22.12 -0.69
CA ALA A 291 17.48 -21.34 -1.29
C ALA A 291 16.96 -20.41 -2.39
N GLN A 292 17.77 -19.39 -2.69
CA GLN A 292 17.65 -18.59 -3.90
C GLN A 292 19.03 -18.20 -4.43
N VAL A 293 19.16 -18.16 -5.75
CA VAL A 293 20.40 -17.77 -6.45
C VAL A 293 20.08 -16.62 -7.38
N SER A 294 20.87 -15.56 -7.32
CA SER A 294 20.80 -14.41 -8.22
C SER A 294 22.15 -14.17 -8.89
N VAL A 295 22.16 -14.06 -10.20
CA VAL A 295 23.30 -13.52 -10.96
C VAL A 295 23.05 -12.03 -11.15
N ALA A 296 23.98 -11.19 -10.70
CA ALA A 296 23.80 -9.76 -10.62
C ALA A 296 24.97 -9.00 -11.23
N TRP A 297 24.68 -7.84 -11.82
CA TRP A 297 25.65 -6.99 -12.51
C TRP A 297 25.55 -5.55 -12.03
N LYS A 298 26.71 -4.90 -11.84
CA LYS A 298 26.79 -3.45 -11.75
C LYS A 298 26.66 -2.83 -13.13
N LEU A 299 25.79 -1.83 -13.27
CA LEU A 299 25.51 -1.10 -14.50
C LEU A 299 26.05 0.34 -14.44
N GLY A 300 25.61 1.18 -15.38
CA GLY A 300 25.96 2.60 -15.44
C GLY A 300 25.32 3.44 -14.32
N ARG A 301 25.57 4.75 -14.35
CA ARG A 301 25.06 5.69 -13.35
C ARG A 301 23.53 5.81 -13.43
N SER A 302 22.87 5.75 -12.28
CA SER A 302 21.40 5.87 -12.18
C SER A 302 20.89 7.30 -12.39
N ASN A 303 21.77 8.26 -12.66
CA ASN A 303 21.39 9.63 -13.00
C ASN A 303 21.31 9.87 -14.53
N ASP A 304 21.60 8.84 -15.34
CA ASP A 304 21.39 8.83 -16.79
C ASP A 304 20.00 8.30 -17.11
N ALA A 305 19.11 9.21 -17.49
CA ALA A 305 17.72 8.86 -17.68
C ALA A 305 17.42 8.00 -18.91
N ASP A 306 18.19 8.17 -19.98
CA ASP A 306 18.05 7.33 -21.19
C ASP A 306 18.45 5.89 -20.86
N ALA A 307 19.59 5.73 -20.18
CA ALA A 307 20.04 4.41 -19.72
C ALA A 307 19.03 3.77 -18.76
N ASN A 308 18.51 4.52 -17.79
CA ASN A 308 17.51 4.01 -16.83
C ASN A 308 16.22 3.58 -17.53
N LEU A 309 15.73 4.36 -18.50
CA LEU A 309 14.53 4.00 -19.26
C LEU A 309 14.76 2.70 -20.05
N ARG A 310 15.87 2.62 -20.79
CA ARG A 310 16.20 1.42 -21.57
C ARG A 310 16.32 0.19 -20.69
N TRP A 311 16.95 0.31 -19.53
CA TRP A 311 17.07 -0.79 -18.58
C TRP A 311 15.73 -1.17 -17.93
N SER A 312 14.88 -0.20 -17.64
CA SER A 312 13.53 -0.46 -17.11
C SER A 312 12.69 -1.24 -18.12
N VAL A 313 12.69 -0.81 -19.40
CA VAL A 313 11.99 -1.52 -20.49
C VAL A 313 12.61 -2.89 -20.74
N LEU A 314 13.94 -2.98 -20.82
CA LEU A 314 14.63 -4.24 -21.05
C LEU A 314 14.38 -5.26 -19.92
N SER A 315 14.35 -4.78 -18.68
CA SER A 315 14.01 -5.62 -17.52
C SER A 315 12.61 -6.22 -17.66
N ASP A 316 11.62 -5.44 -18.07
CA ASP A 316 10.26 -5.93 -18.31
C ASP A 316 10.20 -6.90 -19.50
N VAL A 317 10.90 -6.57 -20.59
CA VAL A 317 11.00 -7.46 -21.77
C VAL A 317 11.62 -8.81 -21.39
N LEU A 318 12.66 -8.84 -20.55
CA LEU A 318 13.34 -10.08 -20.17
C LEU A 318 12.56 -10.89 -19.13
N LEU A 319 11.97 -10.21 -18.14
CA LEU A 319 11.49 -10.83 -16.91
C LEU A 319 10.00 -10.61 -16.58
N GLY A 320 9.33 -9.68 -17.26
CA GLY A 320 8.05 -9.08 -16.83
C GLY A 320 6.86 -10.04 -16.75
N ASN A 321 6.89 -11.14 -17.51
CA ASN A 321 5.82 -12.15 -17.48
C ASN A 321 6.33 -13.57 -17.71
N ALA A 322 5.45 -14.57 -17.53
CA ALA A 322 5.80 -15.99 -17.66
C ALA A 322 6.22 -16.42 -19.08
N ALA A 323 5.91 -15.63 -20.10
CA ALA A 323 6.29 -15.86 -21.49
C ALA A 323 7.58 -15.11 -21.89
N ALA A 324 8.12 -14.27 -21.00
CA ALA A 324 9.29 -13.46 -21.28
C ALA A 324 10.53 -14.36 -21.56
N PRO A 325 11.43 -13.98 -22.48
CA PRO A 325 12.51 -14.80 -23.01
C PRO A 325 13.52 -15.24 -21.96
N LEU A 326 13.67 -14.52 -20.83
CA LEU A 326 14.50 -14.98 -19.72
C LEU A 326 13.66 -15.70 -18.65
N THR A 327 12.47 -15.20 -18.30
CA THR A 327 11.60 -15.89 -17.32
C THR A 327 11.22 -17.30 -17.75
N ARG A 328 10.78 -17.49 -19.01
CA ARG A 328 10.24 -18.78 -19.46
C ARG A 328 11.29 -19.90 -19.34
N PRO A 329 12.51 -19.80 -19.90
CA PRO A 329 13.53 -20.85 -19.72
C PRO A 329 13.92 -21.07 -18.26
N LEU A 330 13.99 -20.00 -17.45
CA LEU A 330 14.29 -20.12 -16.02
C LEU A 330 13.25 -20.97 -15.29
N ILE A 331 11.96 -20.68 -15.49
CA ILE A 331 10.87 -21.42 -14.83
C ILE A 331 10.70 -22.82 -15.42
N GLU A 332 10.74 -22.98 -16.75
CA GLU A 332 10.59 -24.27 -17.43
C GLU A 332 11.76 -25.23 -17.18
N SER A 333 12.92 -24.73 -16.74
CA SER A 333 14.05 -25.57 -16.32
C SER A 333 13.72 -26.51 -15.17
N GLY A 334 12.73 -26.16 -14.34
CA GLY A 334 12.38 -26.88 -13.12
C GLY A 334 13.43 -26.78 -12.01
N LEU A 335 14.48 -25.96 -12.17
CA LEU A 335 15.52 -25.77 -11.15
C LEU A 335 15.00 -25.06 -9.90
N GLY A 336 14.03 -24.16 -10.05
CA GLY A 336 13.40 -23.42 -8.95
C GLY A 336 11.92 -23.15 -9.21
N ALA A 337 11.21 -22.74 -8.16
CA ALA A 337 9.76 -22.50 -8.20
C ALA A 337 9.36 -21.10 -8.68
N GLY A 338 10.31 -20.15 -8.74
CA GLY A 338 10.04 -18.78 -9.14
C GLY A 338 11.33 -17.99 -9.37
N LEU A 339 11.21 -16.75 -9.86
CA LEU A 339 12.36 -15.86 -9.98
C LEU A 339 12.93 -15.49 -8.61
N ALA A 340 14.25 -15.39 -8.52
CA ALA A 340 14.92 -14.92 -7.31
C ALA A 340 14.44 -13.53 -6.92
N ASP A 341 14.43 -13.26 -5.61
CA ASP A 341 14.22 -11.90 -5.13
C ASP A 341 15.30 -11.00 -5.76
N LEU A 342 14.94 -9.74 -6.01
CA LEU A 342 15.81 -8.74 -6.67
C LEU A 342 16.00 -8.91 -8.18
N SER A 343 15.41 -9.92 -8.81
CA SER A 343 15.41 -10.02 -10.28
C SER A 343 14.85 -8.72 -10.92
N GLY A 344 15.46 -8.30 -12.01
CA GLY A 344 15.19 -7.07 -12.74
C GLY A 344 16.19 -5.93 -12.49
N TYR A 345 15.87 -4.76 -13.03
CA TYR A 345 16.68 -3.55 -12.92
C TYR A 345 16.45 -2.80 -11.59
N ARG A 346 17.51 -2.18 -11.05
CA ARG A 346 17.51 -1.37 -9.81
C ARG A 346 18.29 -0.08 -10.03
N ASP A 347 17.65 1.04 -9.77
CA ASP A 347 18.17 2.41 -9.91
C ASP A 347 18.33 3.13 -8.55
N SER A 348 18.05 2.44 -7.44
CA SER A 348 18.16 2.95 -6.06
C SER A 348 19.59 3.01 -5.52
N PHE A 349 20.58 2.78 -6.36
CA PHE A 349 22.01 2.92 -6.08
C PHE A 349 22.57 4.02 -6.99
N ARG A 350 23.69 4.63 -6.61
CA ARG A 350 24.39 5.61 -7.46
C ARG A 350 24.70 5.08 -8.86
N GLU A 351 25.17 3.85 -8.95
CA GLU A 351 25.32 3.09 -10.19
C GLU A 351 24.32 1.95 -10.14
N GLY A 352 23.46 1.82 -11.16
CA GLY A 352 22.36 0.87 -11.16
C GLY A 352 22.83 -0.58 -11.18
N ALA A 353 21.89 -1.51 -11.01
CA ALA A 353 22.16 -2.94 -11.08
C ALA A 353 21.07 -3.67 -11.86
N PHE A 354 21.42 -4.79 -12.47
CA PHE A 354 20.46 -5.75 -13.01
C PHE A 354 20.74 -7.13 -12.43
N ALA A 355 19.69 -7.91 -12.21
CA ALA A 355 19.83 -9.26 -11.72
C ALA A 355 18.80 -10.23 -12.31
N ALA A 356 19.16 -11.50 -12.37
CA ALA A 356 18.26 -12.58 -12.75
C ALA A 356 18.66 -13.88 -12.06
N GLY A 357 17.67 -14.69 -11.70
CA GLY A 357 17.91 -15.97 -11.06
C GLY A 357 16.65 -16.67 -10.60
N LEU A 358 16.79 -17.66 -9.73
CA LEU A 358 15.71 -18.52 -9.27
C LEU A 358 15.66 -18.61 -7.73
N LYS A 359 14.46 -18.79 -7.19
CA LYS A 359 14.18 -19.18 -5.80
C LYS A 359 13.33 -20.42 -5.74
N GLY A 360 13.22 -21.03 -4.56
CA GLY A 360 12.44 -22.25 -4.41
C GLY A 360 13.24 -23.49 -4.80
N LEU A 361 14.54 -23.51 -4.53
CA LEU A 361 15.48 -24.55 -4.96
C LEU A 361 16.37 -25.05 -3.81
N PRO A 362 17.02 -26.22 -3.95
CA PRO A 362 18.01 -26.68 -2.99
C PRO A 362 19.26 -25.79 -2.99
N ALA A 363 19.94 -25.72 -1.84
CA ALA A 363 21.25 -25.09 -1.75
C ALA A 363 22.33 -25.82 -2.59
N GLY A 364 23.39 -25.11 -2.96
CA GLY A 364 24.49 -25.58 -3.79
C GLY A 364 24.23 -25.51 -5.30
N LYS A 365 23.12 -24.89 -5.71
CA LYS A 365 22.68 -24.79 -7.12
C LYS A 365 23.16 -23.53 -7.84
N ALA A 366 24.03 -22.74 -7.21
CA ALA A 366 24.57 -21.52 -7.81
C ALA A 366 25.19 -21.71 -9.21
N PRO A 367 26.02 -22.74 -9.47
CA PRO A 367 26.60 -22.95 -10.80
C PRO A 367 25.57 -23.29 -11.88
N ASP A 368 24.53 -24.06 -11.52
CA ASP A 368 23.47 -24.48 -12.43
C ASP A 368 22.62 -23.27 -12.86
N VAL A 369 22.25 -22.41 -11.89
CA VAL A 369 21.49 -21.18 -12.16
C VAL A 369 22.34 -20.16 -12.92
N GLU A 370 23.61 -19.98 -12.56
CA GLU A 370 24.51 -19.07 -13.29
C GLU A 370 24.65 -19.49 -14.75
N THR A 371 24.87 -20.77 -15.00
CA THR A 371 24.97 -21.32 -16.36
C THR A 371 23.68 -21.08 -17.13
N LEU A 372 22.53 -21.41 -16.55
CA LEU A 372 21.23 -21.23 -17.21
C LEU A 372 20.95 -19.76 -17.56
N VAL A 373 21.21 -18.83 -16.63
CA VAL A 373 21.02 -17.40 -16.87
C VAL A 373 21.93 -16.91 -17.99
N LEU A 374 23.22 -17.22 -17.93
CA LEU A 374 24.20 -16.75 -18.92
C LEU A 374 23.96 -17.35 -20.31
N ASP A 375 23.66 -18.65 -20.39
CA ASP A 375 23.38 -19.33 -21.65
C ASP A 375 22.11 -18.76 -22.31
N THR A 376 21.06 -18.53 -21.51
CA THR A 376 19.82 -17.91 -22.00
C THR A 376 20.06 -16.49 -22.51
N LEU A 377 20.84 -15.68 -21.78
CA LEU A 377 21.21 -14.32 -22.21
C LEU A 377 22.03 -14.33 -23.51
N ARG A 378 22.95 -15.29 -23.70
CA ARG A 378 23.69 -15.46 -24.96
C ARG A 378 22.76 -15.80 -26.11
N GLU A 379 21.83 -16.73 -25.90
CA GLU A 379 20.84 -17.10 -26.92
C GLU A 379 19.98 -15.90 -27.33
N ILE A 380 19.53 -15.10 -26.35
CA ILE A 380 18.76 -13.88 -26.60
C ILE A 380 19.56 -12.87 -27.43
N ALA A 381 20.83 -12.62 -27.07
CA ALA A 381 21.69 -11.68 -27.79
C ALA A 381 21.94 -12.13 -29.24
N GLU A 382 22.12 -13.43 -29.48
CA GLU A 382 22.35 -14.00 -30.82
C GLU A 382 21.07 -13.99 -31.68
N ARG A 383 19.98 -14.58 -31.17
CA ARG A 383 18.74 -14.78 -31.93
C ARG A 383 17.92 -13.50 -32.07
N GLY A 384 18.02 -12.61 -31.09
CA GLY A 384 17.23 -11.40 -30.98
C GLY A 384 15.91 -11.60 -30.26
N ILE A 385 15.32 -10.48 -29.85
CA ILE A 385 14.04 -10.44 -29.14
C ILE A 385 12.91 -10.23 -30.16
N ASP A 386 11.79 -10.91 -29.97
CA ASP A 386 10.59 -10.70 -30.80
C ASP A 386 10.11 -9.24 -30.69
N PRO A 387 10.04 -8.47 -31.79
CA PRO A 387 9.56 -7.09 -31.77
C PRO A 387 8.16 -6.94 -31.17
N ALA A 388 7.28 -7.93 -31.31
CA ALA A 388 5.94 -7.88 -30.73
C ALA A 388 5.98 -7.90 -29.20
N LEU A 389 6.96 -8.61 -28.60
CA LEU A 389 7.14 -8.64 -27.16
C LEU A 389 7.68 -7.30 -26.64
N ILE A 390 8.61 -6.68 -27.39
CA ILE A 390 9.13 -5.35 -27.06
C ILE A 390 7.98 -4.33 -27.06
N GLU A 391 7.16 -4.32 -28.10
CA GLU A 391 6.01 -3.39 -28.18
C GLU A 391 4.98 -3.64 -27.08
N SER A 392 4.69 -4.90 -26.72
CA SER A 392 3.79 -5.22 -25.60
C SER A 392 4.32 -4.67 -24.28
N SER A 393 5.62 -4.87 -24.01
CA SER A 393 6.29 -4.40 -22.79
C SER A 393 6.33 -2.88 -22.73
N LEU A 394 6.66 -2.21 -23.84
CA LEU A 394 6.61 -0.75 -23.97
C LEU A 394 5.21 -0.19 -23.71
N HIS A 395 4.18 -0.86 -24.22
CA HIS A 395 2.79 -0.47 -24.02
C HIS A 395 2.35 -0.61 -22.55
N GLN A 396 2.68 -1.72 -21.89
CA GLN A 396 2.37 -1.91 -20.46
C GLN A 396 3.15 -0.92 -19.58
N PHE A 397 4.44 -0.69 -19.90
CA PHE A 397 5.27 0.31 -19.22
C PHE A 397 4.71 1.72 -19.38
N GLU A 398 4.29 2.10 -20.60
CA GLU A 398 3.67 3.41 -20.85
C GLU A 398 2.40 3.61 -20.01
N ILE A 399 1.53 2.60 -19.93
CA ILE A 399 0.31 2.64 -19.10
C ILE A 399 0.66 2.82 -17.63
N ALA A 400 1.57 1.99 -17.09
CA ALA A 400 1.94 2.03 -15.68
C ALA A 400 2.52 3.39 -15.25
N GLN A 401 3.28 4.03 -16.14
CA GLN A 401 3.88 5.32 -15.87
C GLN A 401 2.91 6.50 -16.06
N LYS A 402 2.01 6.44 -17.06
CA LYS A 402 0.98 7.47 -17.29
C LYS A 402 -0.18 7.42 -16.31
N GLU A 403 -0.41 6.28 -15.67
CA GLU A 403 -1.51 6.11 -14.73
C GLU A 403 -1.42 7.08 -13.56
N VAL A 404 -2.43 7.94 -13.44
CA VAL A 404 -2.62 8.81 -12.29
C VAL A 404 -3.38 8.01 -11.24
N SER A 405 -2.66 7.52 -10.23
CA SER A 405 -3.24 6.71 -9.17
C SER A 405 -2.77 7.15 -7.79
N ASN A 406 -3.66 7.04 -6.81
CA ASN A 406 -3.38 7.18 -5.38
C ASN A 406 -3.21 5.81 -4.69
N ALA A 407 -3.10 4.72 -5.45
CA ALA A 407 -2.83 3.39 -4.91
C ALA A 407 -1.38 3.30 -4.40
N GLY A 408 -1.20 2.74 -3.20
CA GLY A 408 0.10 2.68 -2.52
C GLY A 408 0.48 4.03 -1.93
N TYR A 409 0.97 4.95 -2.77
CA TYR A 409 1.28 6.32 -2.38
C TYR A 409 0.32 7.31 -3.05
N PRO A 410 -0.02 8.44 -2.40
CA PRO A 410 -0.64 9.56 -3.09
C PRO A 410 0.15 9.98 -4.33
N TYR A 411 -0.54 10.37 -5.39
CA TYR A 411 0.09 10.65 -6.68
C TYR A 411 1.20 11.72 -6.59
N GLY A 412 1.01 12.78 -5.81
CA GLY A 412 2.05 13.79 -5.58
C GLY A 412 3.35 13.21 -4.99
N LEU A 413 3.27 12.20 -4.13
CA LEU A 413 4.45 11.51 -3.60
C LEU A 413 5.05 10.52 -4.62
N GLN A 414 4.25 9.90 -5.48
CA GLN A 414 4.79 9.11 -6.59
C GLN A 414 5.61 9.99 -7.55
N VAL A 415 5.13 11.19 -7.85
CA VAL A 415 5.88 12.19 -8.65
C VAL A 415 7.18 12.57 -7.95
N MET A 416 7.15 12.77 -6.62
CA MET A 416 8.35 13.02 -5.83
C MET A 416 9.39 11.91 -6.02
N PHE A 417 9.01 10.63 -5.84
CA PHE A 417 9.97 9.52 -5.93
C PHE A 417 10.57 9.35 -7.33
N ARG A 418 9.78 9.54 -8.39
CA ARG A 418 10.28 9.54 -9.79
C ARG A 418 11.29 10.66 -10.04
N LEU A 419 11.06 11.84 -9.45
CA LEU A 419 11.95 12.99 -9.55
C LEU A 419 13.23 12.81 -8.71
N LEU A 420 13.10 12.29 -7.48
CA LEU A 420 14.20 12.18 -6.52
C LEU A 420 15.33 11.28 -7.01
N GLY A 421 15.02 10.17 -7.69
CA GLY A 421 16.01 9.18 -8.16
C GLY A 421 17.19 9.82 -8.92
N PRO A 422 16.98 10.40 -10.11
CA PRO A 422 18.07 11.07 -10.83
C PRO A 422 18.59 12.31 -10.09
N TRP A 423 17.72 13.04 -9.36
CA TRP A 423 18.08 14.33 -8.78
C TRP A 423 19.06 14.23 -7.61
N LEU A 424 18.92 13.22 -6.74
CA LEU A 424 19.82 12.99 -5.61
C LEU A 424 21.27 12.74 -6.06
N TYR A 425 21.44 12.13 -7.23
CA TYR A 425 22.75 11.82 -7.81
C TYR A 425 23.21 12.86 -8.85
N GLY A 426 22.58 14.04 -8.88
CA GLY A 426 22.99 15.17 -9.73
C GLY A 426 22.57 15.07 -11.20
N GLY A 427 21.65 14.16 -11.53
CA GLY A 427 20.99 14.09 -12.85
C GLY A 427 19.88 15.13 -13.01
N ASP A 428 19.29 15.17 -14.20
CA ASP A 428 18.14 16.04 -14.47
C ASP A 428 16.88 15.46 -13.79
N PRO A 429 16.23 16.17 -12.84
CA PRO A 429 14.98 15.72 -12.21
C PRO A 429 13.81 15.59 -13.20
N VAL A 430 13.85 16.28 -14.34
CA VAL A 430 12.72 16.34 -15.29
C VAL A 430 12.59 15.09 -16.13
N THR A 431 13.68 14.40 -16.41
CA THR A 431 13.72 13.25 -17.31
C THR A 431 12.88 12.09 -16.78
N GLY A 432 12.91 11.85 -15.46
CA GLY A 432 12.01 10.89 -14.79
C GLY A 432 10.52 11.25 -14.87
N LEU A 433 10.18 12.46 -15.32
CA LEU A 433 8.81 12.95 -15.43
C LEU A 433 8.32 13.15 -16.89
N ARG A 434 9.19 13.04 -17.91
CA ARG A 434 8.85 13.27 -19.34
C ARG A 434 8.87 11.98 -20.17
N LEU A 435 8.07 11.02 -19.74
CA LEU A 435 8.08 9.67 -20.30
C LEU A 435 7.86 9.64 -21.82
N GLU A 436 6.92 10.40 -22.37
CA GLU A 436 6.55 10.29 -23.79
C GLU A 436 7.68 10.72 -24.73
N THR A 437 8.46 11.73 -24.31
CA THR A 437 9.64 12.16 -25.07
C THR A 437 10.70 11.07 -25.09
N GLU A 438 11.00 10.50 -23.92
CA GLU A 438 12.04 9.47 -23.79
C GLU A 438 11.64 8.14 -24.46
N LEU A 439 10.37 7.73 -24.32
CA LEU A 439 9.82 6.58 -25.06
C LEU A 439 9.83 6.81 -26.56
N GLY A 440 9.59 8.05 -27.01
CA GLY A 440 9.68 8.43 -28.42
C GLY A 440 11.08 8.22 -28.99
N HIS A 441 12.12 8.63 -28.25
CA HIS A 441 13.52 8.38 -28.63
C HIS A 441 13.83 6.88 -28.70
N LEU A 442 13.44 6.11 -27.68
CA LEU A 442 13.64 4.66 -27.67
C LEU A 442 12.95 3.97 -28.85
N ARG A 443 11.70 4.33 -29.16
CA ARG A 443 10.97 3.80 -30.32
C ARG A 443 11.69 4.16 -31.63
N ALA A 444 12.23 5.37 -31.76
CA ALA A 444 12.97 5.80 -32.94
C ALA A 444 14.28 5.01 -33.13
N ASP A 445 14.96 4.64 -32.04
CA ASP A 445 16.16 3.79 -32.09
C ASP A 445 15.82 2.35 -32.44
N LEU A 446 14.76 1.79 -31.84
CA LEU A 446 14.25 0.45 -32.16
C LEU A 446 13.83 0.33 -33.64
N ALA A 447 13.34 1.42 -34.24
CA ALA A 447 13.04 1.47 -35.67
C ALA A 447 14.29 1.46 -36.57
N GLN A 448 15.46 1.84 -36.03
CA GLN A 448 16.73 1.85 -36.77
C GLN A 448 17.50 0.52 -36.64
N GLY A 449 17.21 -0.29 -35.63
CA GLY A 449 17.84 -1.61 -35.46
C GLY A 449 17.69 -2.19 -34.05
N ARG A 450 18.52 -3.21 -33.77
CA ARG A 450 18.61 -3.86 -32.46
C ARG A 450 19.23 -2.91 -31.43
N VAL A 451 18.50 -2.65 -30.35
CA VAL A 451 18.96 -1.79 -29.23
C VAL A 451 19.34 -2.62 -28.01
N PHE A 452 18.50 -3.61 -27.66
CA PHE A 452 18.63 -4.35 -26.41
C PHE A 452 19.68 -5.46 -26.48
N GLU A 453 19.83 -6.12 -27.62
CA GLU A 453 20.81 -7.18 -27.79
C GLU A 453 22.26 -6.68 -27.60
N PRO A 454 22.67 -5.54 -28.19
CA PRO A 454 23.97 -4.95 -27.87
C PRO A 454 24.13 -4.54 -26.40
N MET A 455 23.06 -4.13 -25.73
CA MET A 455 23.09 -3.82 -24.28
C MET A 455 23.35 -5.09 -23.46
N ILE A 456 22.65 -6.19 -23.75
CA ILE A 456 22.86 -7.49 -23.09
C ILE A 456 24.31 -7.95 -23.29
N GLU A 457 24.83 -7.85 -24.50
CA GLU A 457 26.20 -8.26 -24.82
C GLU A 457 27.24 -7.42 -24.06
N ARG A 458 27.12 -6.08 -24.11
CA ARG A 458 28.09 -5.15 -23.50
C ARG A 458 28.01 -5.15 -21.97
N GLU A 459 26.82 -5.03 -21.42
CA GLU A 459 26.61 -4.68 -20.01
C GLU A 459 26.34 -5.87 -19.10
N LEU A 460 25.97 -7.03 -19.67
CA LEU A 460 25.81 -8.28 -18.91
C LEU A 460 26.86 -9.33 -19.28
N LEU A 461 26.91 -9.75 -20.54
CA LEU A 461 27.76 -10.89 -20.94
C LEU A 461 29.26 -10.58 -20.86
N ASN A 462 29.66 -9.39 -21.31
CA ASN A 462 31.06 -8.93 -21.32
C ASN A 462 31.44 -8.11 -20.08
N ASN A 463 30.55 -7.99 -19.10
CA ASN A 463 30.80 -7.22 -17.89
C ASN A 463 31.38 -8.11 -16.77
N PRO A 464 32.66 -7.91 -16.38
CA PRO A 464 33.30 -8.70 -15.34
C PRO A 464 32.83 -8.32 -13.92
N HIS A 465 32.13 -7.19 -13.76
CA HIS A 465 31.51 -6.78 -12.50
C HIS A 465 30.19 -7.53 -12.27
N ARG A 466 30.32 -8.86 -12.20
CA ARG A 466 29.23 -9.81 -12.00
C ARG A 466 29.43 -10.57 -10.70
N VAL A 467 28.34 -10.79 -9.98
CA VAL A 467 28.29 -11.61 -8.77
C VAL A 467 27.22 -12.68 -8.94
N THR A 468 27.56 -13.94 -8.67
CA THR A 468 26.58 -14.99 -8.39
C THR A 468 26.38 -15.08 -6.88
N LEU A 469 25.23 -14.62 -6.41
CA LEU A 469 24.86 -14.57 -5.00
C LEU A 469 23.90 -15.71 -4.68
N GLU A 470 24.29 -16.58 -3.76
CA GLU A 470 23.43 -17.62 -3.22
C GLU A 470 22.99 -17.25 -1.80
N LEU A 471 21.69 -17.28 -1.55
CA LEU A 471 21.11 -17.25 -0.22
C LEU A 471 20.60 -18.65 0.11
N ALA A 472 21.17 -19.27 1.14
CA ALA A 472 20.81 -20.61 1.58
C ALA A 472 20.13 -20.61 2.97
N PRO A 473 19.10 -21.45 3.19
CA PRO A 473 18.53 -21.65 4.52
C PRO A 473 19.51 -22.41 5.40
N ASP A 474 19.66 -21.97 6.64
CA ASP A 474 20.46 -22.65 7.65
C ASP A 474 19.59 -22.94 8.89
N PRO A 475 19.24 -24.23 9.13
CA PRO A 475 18.37 -24.61 10.25
C PRO A 475 18.94 -24.27 11.63
N GLN A 476 20.26 -24.15 11.74
CA GLN A 476 20.96 -23.89 13.00
C GLN A 476 21.28 -22.40 13.19
N LEU A 477 21.07 -21.55 12.19
CA LEU A 477 21.44 -20.14 12.28
C LEU A 477 20.62 -19.39 13.33
N ALA A 478 19.34 -19.75 13.55
CA ALA A 478 18.54 -19.12 14.60
C ALA A 478 19.14 -19.36 16.00
N GLU A 479 19.46 -20.62 16.31
CA GLU A 479 20.10 -21.01 17.58
C GLU A 479 21.47 -20.36 17.74
N ARG A 480 22.28 -20.34 16.67
CA ARG A 480 23.59 -19.66 16.71
C ARG A 480 23.45 -18.14 16.89
N THR A 481 22.46 -17.52 16.25
CA THR A 481 22.19 -16.08 16.39
C THR A 481 21.79 -15.73 17.82
N GLU A 482 20.97 -16.55 18.47
CA GLU A 482 20.60 -16.38 19.88
C GLU A 482 21.83 -16.57 20.80
N ALA A 483 22.67 -17.57 20.54
CA ALA A 483 23.91 -17.76 21.27
C ALA A 483 24.90 -16.60 21.06
N ASP A 484 25.01 -16.08 19.84
CA ASP A 484 25.85 -14.93 19.49
C ASP A 484 25.34 -13.64 20.16
N GLU A 485 24.02 -13.46 20.29
CA GLU A 485 23.42 -12.37 21.04
C GLU A 485 23.75 -12.47 22.53
N GLN A 486 23.61 -13.66 23.13
CA GLN A 486 23.97 -13.86 24.54
C GLN A 486 25.47 -13.63 24.78
N ALA A 487 26.31 -14.08 23.85
CA ALA A 487 27.75 -13.82 23.88
C ALA A 487 28.07 -12.33 23.70
N LEU A 488 27.35 -11.63 22.84
CA LEU A 488 27.45 -10.18 22.65
C LEU A 488 27.12 -9.42 23.93
N VAL A 489 25.98 -9.74 24.56
CA VAL A 489 25.60 -9.15 25.84
C VAL A 489 26.68 -9.40 26.88
N THR A 490 27.11 -10.66 27.04
CA THR A 490 28.15 -11.05 28.00
C THR A 490 29.45 -10.28 27.78
N ARG A 491 29.88 -10.15 26.51
CA ARG A 491 31.10 -9.44 26.13
C ARG A 491 31.00 -7.94 26.43
N LEU A 492 29.89 -7.31 26.07
CA LEU A 492 29.69 -5.87 26.25
C LEU A 492 29.46 -5.51 27.73
N SER A 493 28.92 -6.43 28.53
CA SER A 493 28.70 -6.23 29.97
C SER A 493 29.82 -6.78 30.86
N ALA A 494 30.91 -7.30 30.30
CA ALA A 494 31.94 -8.01 31.06
C ALA A 494 32.58 -7.16 32.17
N ASP A 495 32.77 -5.88 31.89
CA ASP A 495 33.41 -4.91 32.79
C ASP A 495 32.40 -4.03 33.54
N PHE A 496 31.10 -4.37 33.53
CA PHE A 496 30.08 -3.59 34.23
C PHE A 496 30.27 -3.68 35.74
N THR A 497 30.45 -2.51 36.35
CA THR A 497 30.52 -2.34 37.79
C THR A 497 29.13 -2.38 38.44
N ASP A 498 29.07 -2.47 39.77
CA ASP A 498 27.80 -2.31 40.52
C ASP A 498 27.16 -0.94 40.26
N GLU A 499 27.97 0.08 39.98
CA GLU A 499 27.50 1.41 39.58
C GLU A 499 26.83 1.38 38.20
N ASP A 500 27.41 0.68 37.22
CA ASP A 500 26.82 0.51 35.89
C ASP A 500 25.49 -0.25 35.96
N ARG A 501 25.42 -1.32 36.77
CA ARG A 501 24.19 -2.08 36.98
C ARG A 501 23.10 -1.23 37.64
N SER A 502 23.47 -0.46 38.65
CA SER A 502 22.56 0.48 39.32
C SER A 502 22.07 1.57 38.36
N ARG A 503 22.95 2.06 37.47
CA ARG A 503 22.60 3.01 36.41
C ARG A 503 21.58 2.41 35.43
N ILE A 504 21.77 1.17 34.99
CA ILE A 504 20.84 0.48 34.07
C ILE A 504 19.45 0.33 34.70
N VAL A 505 19.37 -0.06 35.98
CA VAL A 505 18.10 -0.12 36.72
C VAL A 505 17.44 1.27 36.77
N ALA A 506 18.21 2.30 37.15
CA ALA A 506 17.70 3.67 37.23
C ALA A 506 17.22 4.19 35.86
N GLU A 507 17.96 3.93 34.78
CA GLU A 507 17.58 4.28 33.41
C GLU A 507 16.30 3.56 32.97
N SER A 508 16.17 2.25 33.27
CA SER A 508 15.01 1.44 32.89
C SER A 508 13.74 1.91 33.62
N LEU A 509 13.86 2.19 34.92
CA LEU A 509 12.75 2.74 35.72
C LEU A 509 12.36 4.15 35.27
N ARG A 510 13.34 5.00 34.97
CA ARG A 510 13.09 6.35 34.43
C ARG A 510 12.41 6.29 33.07
N LEU A 511 12.85 5.41 32.18
CA LEU A 511 12.21 5.24 30.87
C LEU A 511 10.76 4.77 31.03
N LYS A 512 10.50 3.82 31.92
CA LYS A 512 9.15 3.35 32.24
C LYS A 512 8.27 4.46 32.81
N GLU A 513 8.82 5.31 33.68
CA GLU A 513 8.12 6.49 34.21
C GLU A 513 7.78 7.50 33.11
N LEU A 514 8.74 7.82 32.22
CA LEU A 514 8.53 8.73 31.10
C LEU A 514 7.49 8.20 30.10
N GLN A 515 7.48 6.89 29.84
CA GLN A 515 6.48 6.25 28.98
C GLN A 515 5.08 6.26 29.59
N ALA A 516 4.98 6.26 30.93
CA ALA A 516 3.73 6.38 31.66
C ALA A 516 3.29 7.84 31.85
N GLN A 517 4.17 8.81 31.58
CA GLN A 517 3.87 10.22 31.78
C GLN A 517 2.92 10.72 30.69
N GLU A 518 1.79 11.29 31.10
CA GLU A 518 0.90 11.99 30.19
C GLU A 518 1.60 13.26 29.68
N SER A 519 1.73 13.38 28.36
CA SER A 519 2.18 14.61 27.71
C SER A 519 0.97 15.52 27.48
N ASP A 520 1.16 16.83 27.67
CA ASP A 520 0.18 17.83 27.25
C ASP A 520 0.17 17.90 25.72
N PRO A 521 -0.86 17.39 25.03
CA PRO A 521 -0.87 17.34 23.59
C PRO A 521 -1.47 18.62 22.98
N ASP A 522 -1.84 19.62 23.79
CA ASP A 522 -2.39 20.90 23.31
C ASP A 522 -1.30 21.80 22.71
N VAL A 523 -0.01 21.45 22.90
CA VAL A 523 1.11 22.11 22.21
C VAL A 523 1.20 21.73 20.72
N LEU A 524 0.58 20.62 20.32
CA LEU A 524 0.52 20.21 18.92
C LEU A 524 -0.60 20.95 18.19
N PRO A 525 -0.40 21.32 16.93
CA PRO A 525 -1.49 21.87 16.13
C PRO A 525 -2.56 20.80 15.93
N THR A 526 -3.82 21.21 15.91
CA THR A 526 -4.95 20.34 15.59
C THR A 526 -5.89 21.08 14.67
N LEU A 527 -6.57 20.34 13.79
CA LEU A 527 -7.67 20.91 13.04
C LEU A 527 -8.87 21.16 13.95
N ALA A 528 -9.50 22.31 13.76
CA ALA A 528 -10.83 22.56 14.26
C ALA A 528 -11.85 21.82 13.40
N LEU A 529 -13.04 21.54 13.95
CA LEU A 529 -14.14 20.99 13.16
C LEU A 529 -14.56 21.92 12.02
N SER A 530 -14.35 23.23 12.17
CA SER A 530 -14.58 24.22 11.11
C SER A 530 -13.63 24.10 9.92
N ASP A 531 -12.49 23.43 10.09
CA ASP A 531 -11.54 23.20 9.01
C ASP A 531 -11.97 22.02 8.14
N VAL A 532 -12.89 21.17 8.59
CA VAL A 532 -13.44 20.10 7.77
C VAL A 532 -14.36 20.70 6.71
N PRO A 533 -14.11 20.49 5.41
CA PRO A 533 -14.99 21.00 4.36
C PRO A 533 -16.41 20.47 4.58
N PRO A 534 -17.46 21.30 4.66
CA PRO A 534 -18.82 20.82 4.95
C PRO A 534 -19.43 20.05 3.77
N GLN A 535 -18.86 20.22 2.57
CA GLN A 535 -19.35 19.61 1.33
C GLN A 535 -18.41 18.52 0.86
N VAL A 536 -18.96 17.51 0.19
CA VAL A 536 -18.18 16.53 -0.57
C VAL A 536 -17.77 17.08 -1.94
N PRO A 537 -16.69 16.56 -2.55
CA PRO A 537 -16.28 16.94 -3.90
C PRO A 537 -17.40 16.77 -4.93
N ARG A 538 -17.71 17.85 -5.65
CA ARG A 538 -18.72 17.87 -6.71
C ARG A 538 -18.07 17.55 -8.06
N VAL A 539 -17.83 16.27 -8.33
CA VAL A 539 -17.36 15.85 -9.66
C VAL A 539 -18.48 16.03 -10.68
N ALA A 540 -18.21 16.85 -11.69
CA ALA A 540 -19.13 17.10 -12.80
C ALA A 540 -19.12 15.94 -13.78
N TYR A 541 -20.28 15.62 -14.34
CA TYR A 541 -20.42 14.68 -15.44
C TYR A 541 -21.58 15.11 -16.35
N THR A 542 -21.51 14.74 -17.61
CA THR A 542 -22.67 14.80 -18.51
C THR A 542 -23.29 13.41 -18.61
N GLN A 543 -24.60 13.36 -18.83
CA GLN A 543 -25.34 12.11 -18.93
C GLN A 543 -26.12 12.08 -20.24
N ASP A 544 -26.05 10.96 -20.94
CA ASP A 544 -26.84 10.67 -22.12
C ASP A 544 -27.54 9.30 -22.00
N GLN A 545 -28.54 9.09 -22.86
CA GLN A 545 -29.26 7.82 -22.97
C GLN A 545 -28.90 7.17 -24.30
N ALA A 546 -28.33 5.97 -24.24
CA ALA A 546 -27.95 5.18 -25.41
C ALA A 546 -28.77 3.87 -25.40
N GLY A 547 -29.91 3.88 -26.08
CA GLY A 547 -30.88 2.79 -25.98
C GLY A 547 -31.47 2.69 -24.57
N ARG A 548 -31.26 1.56 -23.89
CA ARG A 548 -31.64 1.35 -22.49
C ARG A 548 -30.56 1.76 -21.49
N ALA A 549 -29.36 2.08 -21.98
CA ALA A 549 -28.23 2.37 -21.14
C ALA A 549 -28.21 3.84 -20.73
N THR A 550 -27.95 4.07 -19.44
CA THR A 550 -27.57 5.40 -18.96
C THR A 550 -26.06 5.52 -19.03
N VAL A 551 -25.56 6.51 -19.75
CA VAL A 551 -24.12 6.73 -19.96
C VAL A 551 -23.72 8.04 -19.30
N ALA A 552 -22.70 8.00 -18.45
CA ALA A 552 -22.03 9.19 -17.94
C ALA A 552 -20.66 9.39 -18.59
N ARG A 553 -20.32 10.65 -18.81
CA ARG A 553 -19.02 11.11 -19.30
C ARG A 553 -18.43 12.06 -18.27
N VAL A 554 -17.31 11.67 -17.68
CA VAL A 554 -16.69 12.33 -16.53
C VAL A 554 -15.31 12.85 -16.92
N PRO A 555 -15.14 14.17 -17.15
CA PRO A 555 -13.84 14.75 -17.46
C PRO A 555 -12.94 14.69 -16.22
N GLN A 556 -11.77 14.05 -16.34
CA GLN A 556 -10.78 13.92 -15.28
C GLN A 556 -9.34 13.99 -15.84
N PRO A 557 -8.35 14.40 -15.02
CA PRO A 557 -6.94 14.46 -15.40
C PRO A 557 -6.30 13.05 -15.40
N THR A 558 -6.64 12.23 -16.39
CA THR A 558 -6.31 10.79 -16.42
C THR A 558 -4.92 10.44 -16.96
N GLY A 559 -4.07 11.43 -17.27
CA GLY A 559 -2.74 11.17 -17.87
C GLY A 559 -2.80 10.58 -19.29
N GLY A 560 -3.90 10.80 -20.03
CA GLY A 560 -4.08 10.26 -21.38
C GLY A 560 -4.63 8.82 -21.41
N LEU A 561 -5.18 8.35 -20.29
CA LEU A 561 -5.90 7.08 -20.20
C LEU A 561 -7.42 7.31 -20.30
N SER A 562 -8.12 6.35 -20.89
CA SER A 562 -9.58 6.24 -20.85
C SER A 562 -9.96 5.05 -19.97
N TYR A 563 -10.83 5.29 -19.00
CA TYR A 563 -11.40 4.27 -18.12
C TYR A 563 -12.87 4.07 -18.46
N LEU A 564 -13.26 2.82 -18.64
CA LEU A 564 -14.63 2.45 -18.96
C LEU A 564 -15.15 1.43 -17.95
N ASP A 565 -16.20 1.81 -17.23
CA ASP A 565 -16.93 0.96 -16.31
C ASP A 565 -18.33 0.68 -16.87
N VAL A 566 -18.71 -0.58 -16.94
CA VAL A 566 -20.03 -1.07 -17.39
C VAL A 566 -20.67 -1.82 -16.23
N GLN A 567 -21.54 -1.15 -15.47
CA GLN A 567 -22.31 -1.77 -14.40
C GLN A 567 -23.65 -2.25 -14.92
N VAL A 568 -23.91 -3.54 -14.78
CA VAL A 568 -25.19 -4.16 -15.15
C VAL A 568 -25.94 -4.48 -13.87
N ARG A 569 -27.07 -3.79 -13.66
CA ARG A 569 -28.00 -4.10 -12.58
C ARG A 569 -28.81 -5.33 -12.97
N LEU A 570 -28.73 -6.36 -12.17
CA LEU A 570 -29.33 -7.65 -12.49
C LEU A 570 -30.85 -7.60 -12.23
N PRO A 571 -31.64 -8.33 -13.03
CA PRO A 571 -33.02 -8.68 -12.66
C PRO A 571 -33.01 -9.66 -11.47
N ASP A 572 -34.18 -10.19 -11.11
CA ASP A 572 -34.27 -11.18 -10.04
C ASP A 572 -33.35 -12.39 -10.33
N VAL A 573 -32.41 -12.64 -9.42
CA VAL A 573 -31.44 -13.73 -9.52
C VAL A 573 -32.00 -14.95 -8.77
N PRO A 574 -32.22 -16.08 -9.46
CA PRO A 574 -32.56 -17.34 -8.81
C PRO A 574 -31.54 -17.73 -7.74
N SER A 575 -32.01 -18.29 -6.61
CA SER A 575 -31.15 -18.64 -5.47
C SER A 575 -30.03 -19.61 -5.84
N ASP A 576 -30.25 -20.52 -6.80
CA ASP A 576 -29.24 -21.47 -7.29
C ASP A 576 -28.10 -20.82 -8.10
N LEU A 577 -28.27 -19.56 -8.52
CA LEU A 577 -27.27 -18.79 -9.28
C LEU A 577 -26.50 -17.79 -8.42
N LEU A 578 -26.88 -17.57 -7.16
CA LEU A 578 -26.26 -16.55 -6.30
C LEU A 578 -24.76 -16.81 -6.11
N ASP A 579 -24.39 -18.03 -5.72
CA ASP A 579 -22.98 -18.46 -5.56
C ASP A 579 -22.22 -18.52 -6.89
N THR A 580 -22.94 -18.54 -8.03
CA THR A 580 -22.33 -18.60 -9.35
C THR A 580 -21.85 -17.22 -9.81
N LEU A 581 -22.47 -16.13 -9.36
CA LEU A 581 -22.12 -14.76 -9.72
C LEU A 581 -20.62 -14.43 -9.55
N PRO A 582 -19.99 -14.63 -8.37
CA PRO A 582 -18.56 -14.34 -8.19
C PRO A 582 -17.66 -15.21 -9.07
N LEU A 583 -18.06 -16.45 -9.36
CA LEU A 583 -17.32 -17.36 -10.25
C LEU A 583 -17.44 -16.92 -11.71
N TYR A 584 -18.62 -16.44 -12.12
CA TYR A 584 -18.84 -15.84 -13.43
C TYR A 584 -17.97 -14.60 -13.64
N ALA A 585 -18.01 -13.65 -12.71
CA ALA A 585 -17.18 -12.44 -12.79
C ALA A 585 -15.67 -12.76 -12.85
N PHE A 586 -15.24 -13.82 -12.18
CA PHE A 586 -13.85 -14.28 -12.24
C PHE A 586 -13.48 -14.92 -13.60
N ALA A 587 -14.37 -15.74 -14.15
CA ALA A 587 -14.11 -16.52 -15.36
C ALA A 587 -14.28 -15.71 -16.65
N VAL A 588 -15.24 -14.78 -16.70
CA VAL A 588 -15.67 -14.10 -17.94
C VAL A 588 -14.54 -13.32 -18.63
N THR A 589 -13.61 -12.74 -17.86
CA THR A 589 -12.45 -12.00 -18.41
C THR A 589 -11.21 -12.87 -18.61
N ARG A 590 -11.30 -14.18 -18.38
CA ARG A 590 -10.18 -15.14 -18.41
C ARG A 590 -10.47 -16.41 -19.23
N GLY A 591 -11.67 -16.50 -19.80
CA GLY A 591 -12.09 -17.48 -20.81
C GLY A 591 -11.79 -16.99 -22.21
N GLY A 592 -12.54 -17.48 -23.20
CA GLY A 592 -12.53 -16.94 -24.57
C GLY A 592 -13.66 -15.93 -24.78
N ALA A 593 -13.69 -15.27 -25.94
CA ALA A 593 -14.81 -14.40 -26.34
C ALA A 593 -14.84 -14.18 -27.86
N ALA A 594 -16.04 -14.04 -28.44
CA ALA A 594 -16.23 -13.71 -29.87
C ALA A 594 -15.45 -14.60 -30.87
N GLY A 595 -15.26 -15.88 -30.54
CA GLY A 595 -14.51 -16.85 -31.36
C GLY A 595 -13.02 -16.97 -31.01
N ASP A 596 -12.47 -16.05 -30.21
CA ASP A 596 -11.12 -16.16 -29.64
C ASP A 596 -11.12 -17.19 -28.50
N ASP A 597 -10.09 -18.04 -28.46
CA ASP A 597 -9.79 -18.83 -27.26
C ASP A 597 -9.18 -17.94 -26.16
N TYR A 598 -8.94 -18.52 -24.97
CA TYR A 598 -8.46 -17.75 -23.84
C TYR A 598 -7.04 -17.18 -24.02
N VAL A 599 -6.22 -17.78 -24.89
CA VAL A 599 -4.85 -17.32 -25.17
C VAL A 599 -4.90 -16.14 -26.13
N ALA A 600 -5.69 -16.26 -27.20
CA ALA A 600 -5.91 -15.20 -28.17
C ALA A 600 -6.54 -13.97 -27.50
N LEU A 601 -7.57 -14.15 -26.67
CA LEU A 601 -8.19 -13.05 -25.95
C LEU A 601 -7.21 -12.38 -24.98
N ALA A 602 -6.43 -13.16 -24.21
CA ALA A 602 -5.43 -12.60 -23.29
C ALA A 602 -4.39 -11.73 -24.02
N ARG A 603 -3.86 -12.21 -25.16
CA ARG A 603 -2.94 -11.43 -26.01
C ARG A 603 -3.58 -10.15 -26.53
N ARG A 604 -4.85 -10.22 -26.94
CA ARG A 604 -5.60 -9.04 -27.42
C ARG A 604 -5.79 -8.01 -26.32
N ILE A 605 -6.14 -8.45 -25.10
CA ILE A 605 -6.28 -7.58 -23.92
C ILE A 605 -4.93 -6.89 -23.64
N GLU A 606 -3.84 -7.63 -23.59
CA GLU A 606 -2.50 -7.09 -23.28
C GLU A 606 -1.99 -6.10 -24.34
N ALA A 607 -2.27 -6.37 -25.62
CA ALA A 607 -1.78 -5.55 -26.73
C ALA A 607 -2.43 -4.15 -26.81
N VAL A 608 -3.67 -3.99 -26.34
CA VAL A 608 -4.41 -2.72 -26.52
C VAL A 608 -4.92 -2.10 -25.22
N THR A 609 -4.98 -2.84 -24.12
CA THR A 609 -5.52 -2.35 -22.83
C THR A 609 -4.45 -2.39 -21.73
N GLY A 610 -4.74 -1.75 -20.59
CA GLY A 610 -4.00 -1.92 -19.34
C GLY A 610 -4.64 -2.97 -18.42
N GLY A 611 -5.43 -3.87 -19.00
CA GLY A 611 -6.21 -4.88 -18.29
C GLY A 611 -7.72 -4.58 -18.26
N ILE A 612 -8.48 -5.66 -18.14
CA ILE A 612 -9.92 -5.65 -17.88
C ILE A 612 -10.25 -6.53 -16.68
N SER A 613 -11.34 -6.26 -16.01
CA SER A 613 -11.81 -7.03 -14.86
C SER A 613 -13.34 -7.07 -14.82
N ALA A 614 -13.88 -8.05 -14.09
CA ALA A 614 -15.29 -8.08 -13.72
C ALA A 614 -15.43 -8.37 -12.23
N SER A 615 -16.44 -7.77 -11.60
CA SER A 615 -16.74 -7.92 -10.18
C SER A 615 -18.25 -8.00 -9.96
N VAL A 616 -18.64 -8.56 -8.82
CA VAL A 616 -20.04 -8.60 -8.37
C VAL A 616 -20.19 -7.72 -7.14
N GLY A 617 -21.32 -7.02 -7.04
CA GLY A 617 -21.59 -6.12 -5.94
C GLY A 617 -23.04 -6.22 -5.46
N VAL A 618 -23.21 -6.08 -4.15
CA VAL A 618 -24.50 -5.83 -3.50
C VAL A 618 -24.57 -4.36 -3.11
N GLY A 619 -25.67 -3.70 -3.47
CA GLY A 619 -25.93 -2.30 -3.13
C GLY A 619 -27.19 -2.17 -2.28
N THR A 620 -27.17 -1.22 -1.35
CA THR A 620 -28.32 -0.78 -0.55
C THR A 620 -28.72 0.64 -0.94
N ARG A 621 -29.95 1.02 -0.61
CA ARG A 621 -30.36 2.42 -0.69
C ARG A 621 -29.90 3.16 0.58
N PRO A 622 -29.61 4.46 0.49
CA PRO A 622 -29.18 5.23 1.67
C PRO A 622 -30.24 5.31 2.77
N ASP A 623 -31.51 5.13 2.43
CA ASP A 623 -32.67 5.19 3.34
C ASP A 623 -33.23 3.83 3.75
N ASP A 624 -32.78 2.75 3.12
CA ASP A 624 -33.37 1.41 3.28
C ASP A 624 -32.33 0.29 3.10
N LEU A 625 -32.01 -0.39 4.20
CA LEU A 625 -31.09 -1.54 4.23
C LEU A 625 -31.70 -2.83 3.64
N SER A 626 -33.02 -2.88 3.42
CA SER A 626 -33.72 -4.04 2.84
C SER A 626 -33.85 -3.96 1.32
N GLY A 627 -33.75 -2.76 0.74
CA GLY A 627 -33.78 -2.50 -0.70
C GLY A 627 -32.48 -2.90 -1.41
N LEU A 628 -32.13 -4.19 -1.37
CA LEU A 628 -30.93 -4.74 -1.98
C LEU A 628 -31.00 -4.71 -3.51
N ARG A 629 -29.83 -4.57 -4.15
CA ARG A 629 -29.66 -4.68 -5.60
C ARG A 629 -28.36 -5.41 -5.91
N LEU A 630 -28.41 -6.34 -6.86
CA LEU A 630 -27.20 -7.03 -7.35
C LEU A 630 -26.73 -6.38 -8.65
N SER A 631 -25.42 -6.33 -8.81
CA SER A 631 -24.80 -5.86 -10.04
C SER A 631 -23.56 -6.65 -10.41
N VAL A 632 -23.29 -6.74 -11.70
CA VAL A 632 -21.99 -7.15 -12.25
C VAL A 632 -21.37 -5.93 -12.91
N THR A 633 -20.13 -5.58 -12.53
CA THR A 633 -19.41 -4.44 -13.10
C THR A 633 -18.21 -4.95 -13.88
N PHE A 634 -18.13 -4.61 -15.17
CA PHE A 634 -16.94 -4.79 -15.99
C PHE A 634 -16.17 -3.47 -16.03
N SER A 635 -14.87 -3.52 -15.82
CA SER A 635 -14.01 -2.34 -15.81
C SER A 635 -12.80 -2.58 -16.69
N GLY A 636 -12.36 -1.56 -17.42
CA GLY A 636 -11.13 -1.63 -18.19
C GLY A 636 -10.51 -0.26 -18.41
N LYS A 637 -9.23 -0.26 -18.77
CA LYS A 637 -8.45 0.95 -19.05
C LYS A 637 -7.63 0.78 -20.32
N ALA A 638 -7.42 1.85 -21.06
CA ALA A 638 -6.52 1.88 -22.20
C ALA A 638 -5.97 3.29 -22.41
N LEU A 639 -4.84 3.40 -23.10
CA LEU A 639 -4.38 4.69 -23.62
C LEU A 639 -5.46 5.27 -24.54
N ALA A 640 -5.62 6.59 -24.57
CA ALA A 640 -6.69 7.26 -25.33
C ALA A 640 -6.77 6.79 -26.80
N ARG A 641 -5.61 6.61 -27.45
CA ARG A 641 -5.50 6.08 -28.82
C ARG A 641 -6.05 4.66 -29.00
N ASN A 642 -6.09 3.86 -27.94
CA ASN A 642 -6.61 2.49 -27.93
C ASN A 642 -8.02 2.39 -27.30
N ALA A 643 -8.64 3.50 -26.91
CA ALA A 643 -9.97 3.49 -26.30
C ALA A 643 -11.06 2.81 -27.17
N PRO A 644 -11.07 2.95 -28.52
CA PRO A 644 -11.97 2.16 -29.36
C PRO A 644 -11.74 0.65 -29.26
N ALA A 645 -10.49 0.20 -29.19
CA ALA A 645 -10.16 -1.21 -29.04
C ALA A 645 -10.55 -1.76 -27.66
N LEU A 646 -10.50 -0.93 -26.60
CA LEU A 646 -11.06 -1.27 -25.29
C LEU A 646 -12.58 -1.50 -25.37
N VAL A 647 -13.31 -0.65 -26.10
CA VAL A 647 -14.75 -0.83 -26.33
C VAL A 647 -15.04 -2.15 -27.02
N ASP A 648 -14.25 -2.52 -28.04
CA ASP A 648 -14.40 -3.79 -28.75
C ASP A 648 -14.13 -5.00 -27.84
N VAL A 649 -13.07 -4.96 -27.03
CA VAL A 649 -12.75 -6.00 -26.04
C VAL A 649 -13.88 -6.17 -25.03
N LEU A 650 -14.35 -5.07 -24.42
CA LEU A 650 -15.43 -5.14 -23.44
C LEU A 650 -16.75 -5.60 -24.07
N ARG A 651 -17.08 -5.14 -25.28
CA ARG A 651 -18.24 -5.63 -26.02
C ARG A 651 -18.18 -7.14 -26.19
N ASP A 652 -17.08 -7.68 -26.68
CA ASP A 652 -16.98 -9.09 -27.02
C ASP A 652 -17.06 -9.99 -25.78
N VAL A 653 -16.39 -9.59 -24.70
CA VAL A 653 -16.42 -10.27 -23.39
C VAL A 653 -17.82 -10.21 -22.76
N ILE A 654 -18.52 -9.08 -22.90
CA ILE A 654 -19.87 -8.92 -22.36
C ILE A 654 -20.90 -9.67 -23.21
N ALA A 655 -20.80 -9.62 -24.54
CA ALA A 655 -21.83 -10.10 -25.46
C ALA A 655 -21.71 -11.59 -25.77
N THR A 656 -20.49 -12.11 -25.88
CA THR A 656 -20.24 -13.48 -26.38
C THR A 656 -19.05 -14.16 -25.67
N PRO A 657 -19.05 -14.27 -24.33
CA PRO A 657 -18.03 -15.00 -23.61
C PRO A 657 -18.09 -16.50 -23.92
N VAL A 658 -16.93 -17.15 -23.91
CA VAL A 658 -16.78 -18.59 -24.13
C VAL A 658 -16.18 -19.21 -22.87
N PHE A 659 -16.95 -20.11 -22.27
CA PHE A 659 -16.51 -20.92 -21.14
C PHE A 659 -16.24 -22.35 -21.61
N THR A 660 -15.04 -22.86 -21.36
CA THR A 660 -14.71 -24.27 -21.57
C THR A 660 -14.46 -24.95 -20.24
N ARG A 661 -14.75 -26.25 -20.18
CA ARG A 661 -14.59 -27.06 -18.98
C ARG A 661 -13.14 -27.04 -18.50
N GLU A 662 -12.20 -27.28 -19.40
CA GLU A 662 -10.77 -27.38 -19.10
C GLU A 662 -10.23 -26.06 -18.53
N ARG A 663 -10.60 -24.93 -19.14
CA ARG A 663 -10.15 -23.61 -18.68
C ARG A 663 -10.76 -23.25 -17.33
N LEU A 664 -12.04 -23.56 -17.13
CA LEU A 664 -12.71 -23.29 -15.87
C LEU A 664 -12.09 -24.11 -14.73
N GLU A 665 -11.76 -25.38 -14.96
CA GLU A 665 -11.07 -26.22 -13.97
C GLU A 665 -9.74 -25.60 -13.52
N GLN A 666 -8.91 -25.15 -14.48
CA GLN A 666 -7.65 -24.48 -14.19
C GLN A 666 -7.84 -23.22 -13.34
N LEU A 667 -8.77 -22.35 -13.76
CA LEU A 667 -9.06 -21.09 -13.08
C LEU A 667 -9.56 -21.31 -11.65
N LEU A 668 -10.47 -22.25 -11.44
CA LEU A 668 -11.07 -22.50 -10.13
C LEU A 668 -10.09 -23.17 -9.16
N LYS A 669 -9.22 -24.08 -9.64
CA LYS A 669 -8.12 -24.62 -8.82
C LYS A 669 -7.17 -23.52 -8.35
N GLN A 670 -6.81 -22.59 -9.24
CA GLN A 670 -5.97 -21.44 -8.88
C GLN A 670 -6.67 -20.54 -7.87
N ARG A 671 -7.97 -20.23 -8.08
CA ARG A 671 -8.77 -19.42 -7.16
C ARG A 671 -8.90 -20.07 -5.79
N LEU A 672 -9.14 -21.38 -5.73
CA LEU A 672 -9.26 -22.13 -4.48
C LEU A 672 -7.96 -22.08 -3.68
N ALA A 673 -6.83 -22.33 -4.33
CA ALA A 673 -5.51 -22.23 -3.68
C ALA A 673 -5.26 -20.82 -3.13
N GLY A 674 -5.56 -19.77 -3.90
CA GLY A 674 -5.44 -18.38 -3.48
C GLY A 674 -6.34 -18.03 -2.29
N LEU A 675 -7.60 -18.47 -2.29
CA LEU A 675 -8.52 -18.24 -1.18
C LEU A 675 -8.09 -18.97 0.09
N LYS A 676 -7.65 -20.24 0.00
CA LYS A 676 -7.10 -20.99 1.15
C LYS A 676 -5.89 -20.26 1.76
N ALA A 677 -4.96 -19.79 0.93
CA ALA A 677 -3.79 -19.04 1.40
C ALA A 677 -4.16 -17.69 2.06
N SER A 678 -5.23 -17.04 1.60
CA SER A 678 -5.66 -15.73 2.09
C SER A 678 -6.18 -15.76 3.54
N ILE A 679 -6.66 -16.89 4.05
CA ILE A 679 -7.27 -17.00 5.39
C ILE A 679 -6.26 -16.62 6.48
N LEU A 680 -5.01 -17.08 6.36
CA LEU A 680 -3.96 -16.79 7.35
C LEU A 680 -3.56 -15.30 7.36
N GLN A 681 -3.65 -14.64 6.20
CA GLN A 681 -3.30 -13.22 6.07
C GLN A 681 -4.49 -12.29 6.33
N GLY A 682 -5.73 -12.75 6.12
CA GLY A 682 -6.94 -11.92 6.15
C GLY A 682 -8.06 -12.47 7.06
N GLY A 683 -7.73 -13.29 8.05
CA GLY A 683 -8.70 -14.02 8.88
C GLY A 683 -9.72 -13.12 9.60
N SER A 684 -9.34 -11.91 10.00
CA SER A 684 -10.27 -10.96 10.64
C SER A 684 -11.39 -10.51 9.71
N ALA A 685 -11.11 -10.27 8.43
CA ALA A 685 -12.13 -9.91 7.44
C ALA A 685 -13.13 -11.05 7.20
N TYR A 686 -12.67 -12.30 7.25
CA TYR A 686 -13.55 -13.47 7.19
C TYR A 686 -14.42 -13.60 8.45
N ALA A 687 -13.85 -13.41 9.64
CA ALA A 687 -14.61 -13.41 10.89
C ALA A 687 -15.65 -12.28 10.93
N GLU A 688 -15.29 -11.07 10.50
CA GLU A 688 -16.22 -9.94 10.40
C GLU A 688 -17.39 -10.20 9.45
N ARG A 689 -17.13 -10.74 8.25
CA ARG A 689 -18.19 -11.11 7.30
C ARG A 689 -19.10 -12.20 7.85
N LEU A 690 -18.52 -13.22 8.49
CA LEU A 690 -19.29 -14.29 9.11
C LEU A 690 -20.17 -13.78 10.26
N ALA A 691 -19.71 -12.79 11.04
CA ALA A 691 -20.54 -12.11 12.03
C ALA A 691 -21.62 -11.24 11.37
N ALA A 692 -21.26 -10.44 10.36
CA ALA A 692 -22.17 -9.55 9.65
C ALA A 692 -23.30 -10.30 8.93
N ALA A 693 -23.03 -11.49 8.38
CA ALA A 693 -24.01 -12.33 7.72
C ALA A 693 -25.19 -12.74 8.62
N GLN A 694 -25.00 -12.77 9.94
CA GLN A 694 -26.05 -13.11 10.92
C GLN A 694 -26.99 -11.94 11.24
N VAL A 695 -26.64 -10.72 10.80
CA VAL A 695 -27.34 -9.48 11.19
C VAL A 695 -27.71 -8.60 10.00
N SER A 696 -27.14 -8.84 8.83
CA SER A 696 -27.32 -8.04 7.61
C SER A 696 -27.67 -8.92 6.41
N PRO A 697 -28.79 -8.66 5.71
CA PRO A 697 -29.09 -9.30 4.44
C PRO A 697 -28.02 -9.06 3.37
N ALA A 698 -27.45 -7.85 3.30
CA ALA A 698 -26.32 -7.56 2.43
C ALA A 698 -25.08 -8.36 2.86
N GLY A 699 -24.80 -8.43 4.16
CA GLY A 699 -23.71 -9.22 4.73
C GLY A 699 -23.83 -10.71 4.41
N ALA A 700 -25.05 -11.26 4.42
CA ALA A 700 -25.29 -12.65 4.01
C ALA A 700 -24.90 -12.89 2.55
N ILE A 701 -25.29 -12.01 1.63
CA ILE A 701 -24.87 -12.10 0.21
C ILE A 701 -23.35 -11.94 0.08
N THR A 702 -22.75 -10.98 0.79
CA THR A 702 -21.30 -10.75 0.77
C THR A 702 -20.50 -11.96 1.24
N GLU A 703 -21.01 -12.70 2.24
CA GLU A 703 -20.45 -13.96 2.73
C GLU A 703 -20.50 -15.08 1.65
N HIS A 704 -21.57 -15.12 0.85
CA HIS A 704 -21.67 -16.01 -0.32
C HIS A 704 -20.76 -15.57 -1.50
N PHE A 705 -20.42 -14.29 -1.60
CA PHE A 705 -19.57 -13.78 -2.68
C PHE A 705 -18.07 -13.90 -2.39
N SER A 706 -17.65 -13.70 -1.14
CA SER A 706 -16.25 -13.52 -0.77
C SER A 706 -15.89 -14.02 0.63
N GLY A 707 -16.82 -14.70 1.30
CA GLY A 707 -16.65 -15.22 2.66
C GLY A 707 -16.18 -16.68 2.71
N LEU A 708 -16.31 -17.27 3.91
CA LEU A 708 -15.95 -18.67 4.14
C LEU A 708 -16.96 -19.63 3.52
N SER A 709 -18.21 -19.20 3.39
CA SER A 709 -19.26 -19.92 2.66
C SER A 709 -18.96 -19.98 1.16
N ALA A 710 -18.46 -18.89 0.58
CA ALA A 710 -17.98 -18.86 -0.80
C ALA A 710 -16.80 -19.83 -1.01
N LEU A 711 -15.87 -19.90 -0.06
CA LEU A 711 -14.75 -20.85 -0.09
C LEU A 711 -15.24 -22.30 -0.02
N ALA A 712 -16.16 -22.63 0.89
CA ALA A 712 -16.73 -23.97 1.01
C ALA A 712 -17.46 -24.40 -0.27
N SER A 713 -18.24 -23.50 -0.87
CA SER A 713 -18.94 -23.73 -2.14
C SER A 713 -17.94 -24.00 -3.28
N LEU A 714 -16.87 -23.20 -3.38
CA LEU A 714 -15.81 -23.42 -4.38
C LEU A 714 -15.06 -24.73 -4.15
N LYS A 715 -14.74 -25.06 -2.90
CA LYS A 715 -14.08 -26.32 -2.53
C LYS A 715 -14.91 -27.52 -3.00
N GLY A 716 -16.22 -27.53 -2.70
CA GLY A 716 -17.12 -28.59 -3.16
C GLY A 716 -17.14 -28.73 -4.69
N ILE A 717 -17.21 -27.63 -5.43
CA ILE A 717 -17.20 -27.65 -6.91
C ILE A 717 -15.89 -28.25 -7.46
N VAL A 718 -14.75 -27.88 -6.88
CA VAL A 718 -13.41 -28.24 -7.38
C VAL A 718 -12.98 -29.63 -6.92
N GLU A 719 -13.28 -30.02 -5.69
CA GLU A 719 -12.80 -31.25 -5.04
C GLU A 719 -13.84 -32.40 -5.17
N ASP A 720 -15.13 -32.10 -4.98
CA ASP A 720 -16.20 -33.13 -4.96
C ASP A 720 -16.90 -33.30 -6.33
N GLY A 721 -16.55 -32.45 -7.30
CA GLY A 721 -17.15 -32.40 -8.63
C GLY A 721 -18.34 -31.43 -8.71
N GLY A 722 -18.70 -31.04 -9.94
CA GLY A 722 -19.75 -30.05 -10.18
C GLY A 722 -19.45 -29.05 -11.29
N LEU A 723 -18.29 -29.17 -11.94
CA LEU A 723 -17.83 -28.28 -12.99
C LEU A 723 -18.79 -28.18 -14.19
N ASP A 724 -19.38 -29.29 -14.63
CA ASP A 724 -20.32 -29.30 -15.76
C ASP A 724 -21.62 -28.56 -15.39
N ALA A 725 -22.14 -28.80 -14.18
CA ALA A 725 -23.30 -28.09 -13.66
C ALA A 725 -23.01 -26.60 -13.44
N LEU A 726 -21.77 -26.23 -13.07
CA LEU A 726 -21.35 -24.84 -12.99
C LEU A 726 -21.31 -24.20 -14.38
N LEU A 727 -20.80 -24.89 -15.39
CA LEU A 727 -20.76 -24.39 -16.77
C LEU A 727 -22.15 -23.99 -17.27
N ASP A 728 -23.16 -24.84 -17.01
CA ASP A 728 -24.56 -24.53 -17.31
C ASP A 728 -25.07 -23.30 -16.54
N ARG A 729 -24.72 -23.20 -15.25
CA ARG A 729 -25.08 -22.02 -14.44
C ARG A 729 -24.39 -20.74 -14.91
N LEU A 730 -23.14 -20.79 -15.36
CA LEU A 730 -22.43 -19.65 -15.95
C LEU A 730 -23.15 -19.13 -17.21
N ASN A 731 -23.60 -20.03 -18.08
CA ASN A 731 -24.37 -19.67 -19.26
C ASN A 731 -25.74 -19.06 -18.89
N ARG A 732 -26.40 -19.58 -17.85
CA ARG A 732 -27.65 -18.99 -17.31
C ARG A 732 -27.43 -17.60 -16.72
N VAL A 733 -26.36 -17.40 -15.93
CA VAL A 733 -25.98 -16.09 -15.40
C VAL A 733 -25.69 -15.11 -16.55
N HIS A 734 -24.97 -15.55 -17.58
CA HIS A 734 -24.68 -14.72 -18.75
C HIS A 734 -25.96 -14.28 -19.48
N ALA A 735 -26.88 -15.22 -19.74
CA ALA A 735 -28.18 -14.89 -20.35
C ALA A 735 -28.98 -13.91 -19.50
N LEU A 736 -28.99 -14.07 -18.17
CA LEU A 736 -29.64 -13.16 -17.23
C LEU A 736 -29.01 -11.75 -17.29
N LEU A 737 -27.68 -11.68 -17.33
CA LEU A 737 -26.92 -10.44 -17.39
C LEU A 737 -27.28 -9.60 -18.63
N LEU A 738 -27.44 -10.22 -19.79
CA LEU A 738 -27.82 -9.53 -21.03
C LEU A 738 -29.23 -8.93 -20.99
N THR A 739 -30.08 -9.35 -20.04
CA THR A 739 -31.41 -8.76 -19.81
C THR A 739 -31.43 -7.65 -18.75
N GLY A 740 -30.29 -7.44 -18.06
CA GLY A 740 -30.15 -6.44 -17.01
C GLY A 740 -30.19 -5.00 -17.52
N THR A 741 -30.12 -4.06 -16.57
CA THR A 741 -30.09 -2.62 -16.87
C THR A 741 -28.65 -2.10 -16.86
N PRO A 742 -28.07 -1.75 -18.02
CA PRO A 742 -26.70 -1.25 -18.10
C PRO A 742 -26.59 0.23 -17.72
N VAL A 743 -25.57 0.54 -16.93
CA VAL A 743 -25.18 1.89 -16.50
C VAL A 743 -23.68 2.02 -16.73
N LEU A 744 -23.27 2.95 -17.60
CA LEU A 744 -21.88 3.07 -18.06
C LEU A 744 -21.26 4.38 -17.57
N CYS A 745 -19.99 4.34 -17.22
CA CYS A 745 -19.19 5.51 -16.88
C CYS A 745 -17.92 5.52 -17.73
N LEU A 746 -17.75 6.56 -18.55
CA LEU A 746 -16.49 6.88 -19.23
C LEU A 746 -15.80 8.00 -18.46
N THR A 747 -14.62 7.70 -17.91
CA THR A 747 -13.76 8.68 -17.25
C THR A 747 -12.50 8.87 -18.09
N ALA A 748 -12.29 10.08 -18.60
CA ALA A 748 -11.17 10.40 -19.49
C ALA A 748 -10.89 11.91 -19.49
N THR A 749 -9.89 12.35 -20.23
CA THR A 749 -9.69 13.79 -20.50
C THR A 749 -10.83 14.34 -21.35
N GLU A 750 -11.06 15.66 -21.30
CA GLU A 750 -12.15 16.34 -22.04
C GLU A 750 -12.20 15.95 -23.53
N SER A 751 -11.04 15.87 -24.19
CA SER A 751 -10.94 15.52 -25.62
C SER A 751 -11.33 14.08 -25.94
N ASP A 752 -11.18 13.17 -24.98
CA ASP A 752 -11.40 11.73 -25.16
C ASP A 752 -12.83 11.30 -24.80
N LEU A 753 -13.66 12.21 -24.25
CA LEU A 753 -15.04 11.94 -23.89
C LEU A 753 -15.98 11.70 -25.08
N THR A 754 -15.52 11.81 -26.33
CA THR A 754 -16.36 11.59 -27.52
C THR A 754 -16.48 10.12 -27.93
N LEU A 755 -15.85 9.20 -27.20
CA LEU A 755 -15.84 7.77 -27.48
C LEU A 755 -17.26 7.19 -27.65
N ASP A 756 -17.47 6.43 -28.72
CA ASP A 756 -18.74 5.76 -29.02
C ASP A 756 -18.89 4.48 -28.20
N LEU A 757 -19.88 4.46 -27.31
CA LEU A 757 -20.17 3.31 -26.43
C LEU A 757 -21.36 2.47 -26.93
N ARG A 758 -21.99 2.86 -28.05
CA ARG A 758 -23.11 2.11 -28.63
C ARG A 758 -22.81 0.63 -28.86
N PRO A 759 -21.59 0.22 -29.30
CA PRO A 759 -21.27 -1.19 -29.48
C PRO A 759 -21.48 -2.05 -28.22
N ILE A 760 -21.22 -1.52 -27.03
CA ILE A 760 -21.45 -2.24 -25.76
C ILE A 760 -22.94 -2.22 -25.41
N THR A 761 -23.58 -1.04 -25.49
CA THR A 761 -25.00 -0.90 -25.09
C THR A 761 -25.94 -1.75 -25.93
N ALA A 762 -25.57 -2.03 -27.20
CA ALA A 762 -26.35 -2.87 -28.10
C ALA A 762 -26.40 -4.35 -27.68
N ALA A 763 -25.50 -4.80 -26.80
CA ALA A 763 -25.54 -6.18 -26.27
C ALA A 763 -26.74 -6.43 -25.34
N PHE A 764 -27.29 -5.39 -24.73
CA PHE A 764 -28.37 -5.49 -23.75
C PHE A 764 -29.74 -5.32 -24.42
N THR A 765 -30.40 -6.44 -24.71
CA THR A 765 -31.65 -6.47 -25.51
C THR A 765 -32.91 -6.78 -24.70
N GLY A 766 -32.77 -7.32 -23.48
CA GLY A 766 -33.92 -7.66 -22.62
C GLY A 766 -34.49 -6.47 -21.86
N ASP A 767 -35.73 -6.59 -21.35
CA ASP A 767 -36.44 -5.53 -20.62
C ASP A 767 -36.81 -5.79 -19.17
N ALA A 768 -36.18 -6.79 -18.55
CA ALA A 768 -36.44 -7.17 -17.18
C ALA A 768 -36.22 -6.00 -16.19
N PRO A 769 -37.10 -5.83 -15.20
CA PRO A 769 -36.90 -4.85 -14.13
C PRO A 769 -35.70 -5.25 -13.26
N VAL A 770 -35.09 -4.27 -12.60
CA VAL A 770 -34.02 -4.52 -11.61
C VAL A 770 -34.60 -5.32 -10.44
N GLY A 771 -33.96 -6.43 -10.13
CA GLY A 771 -34.41 -7.35 -9.07
C GLY A 771 -34.11 -6.84 -7.67
N ALA A 772 -34.82 -7.41 -6.70
CA ALA A 772 -34.67 -7.12 -5.27
C ALA A 772 -34.47 -8.45 -4.52
N PRO A 773 -33.22 -8.92 -4.35
CA PRO A 773 -32.99 -10.21 -3.71
C PRO A 773 -33.43 -10.17 -2.24
N HIS A 774 -34.01 -11.27 -1.79
CA HIS A 774 -34.35 -11.51 -0.39
C HIS A 774 -33.58 -12.74 0.10
N PRO A 775 -32.29 -12.60 0.46
CA PRO A 775 -31.48 -13.72 0.89
C PRO A 775 -32.02 -14.29 2.21
N GLU A 776 -31.90 -15.61 2.38
CA GLU A 776 -32.11 -16.21 3.69
C GLU A 776 -31.04 -15.68 4.65
N SER A 777 -31.47 -15.25 5.84
CA SER A 777 -30.55 -14.75 6.86
C SER A 777 -29.77 -15.90 7.47
N ALA A 778 -28.47 -15.72 7.71
CA ALA A 778 -27.70 -16.72 8.45
C ALA A 778 -28.27 -16.86 9.88
N PRO A 779 -28.18 -18.06 10.49
CA PRO A 779 -28.65 -18.27 11.85
C PRO A 779 -27.96 -17.32 12.83
N HIS A 780 -28.75 -16.60 13.63
CA HIS A 780 -28.25 -15.70 14.67
C HIS A 780 -27.80 -16.51 15.89
N ARG A 781 -26.57 -17.04 15.83
CA ARG A 781 -25.91 -17.81 16.89
C ARG A 781 -24.39 -17.69 16.73
N PRO A 782 -23.60 -17.77 17.81
CA PRO A 782 -22.14 -17.73 17.69
C PRO A 782 -21.62 -18.80 16.71
N GLN A 783 -20.76 -18.41 15.75
CA GLN A 783 -20.20 -19.31 14.73
C GLN A 783 -18.68 -19.34 14.75
N ALA A 784 -18.07 -20.51 14.69
CA ALA A 784 -16.63 -20.67 14.62
C ALA A 784 -16.21 -21.48 13.39
N ARG A 785 -15.05 -21.14 12.83
CA ARG A 785 -14.41 -21.87 11.74
C ARG A 785 -12.99 -22.25 12.16
N THR A 786 -12.71 -23.55 12.17
CA THR A 786 -11.40 -24.07 12.54
C THR A 786 -10.48 -24.19 11.33
N THR A 787 -9.22 -23.82 11.52
CA THR A 787 -8.14 -23.87 10.52
C THR A 787 -6.82 -24.23 11.22
N ASP A 788 -5.71 -24.34 10.50
CA ASP A 788 -4.40 -24.66 11.08
C ASP A 788 -3.69 -23.43 11.67
N SER A 789 -4.42 -22.33 11.92
CA SER A 789 -3.85 -21.08 12.41
C SER A 789 -3.51 -21.19 13.90
N PRO A 790 -2.30 -20.75 14.33
CA PRO A 790 -1.93 -20.75 15.74
C PRO A 790 -2.52 -19.57 16.53
N VAL A 791 -3.25 -18.67 15.86
CA VAL A 791 -3.83 -17.45 16.42
C VAL A 791 -5.30 -17.34 16.06
N ALA A 792 -6.05 -16.55 16.83
CA ALA A 792 -7.47 -16.31 16.63
C ALA A 792 -7.74 -15.01 15.86
N PHE A 793 -8.90 -14.98 15.21
CA PHE A 793 -9.51 -13.81 14.59
C PHE A 793 -10.93 -13.68 15.12
N ASN A 794 -11.09 -12.85 16.15
CA ASN A 794 -12.37 -12.68 16.86
C ASN A 794 -13.17 -11.54 16.23
N ALA A 795 -14.47 -11.70 16.07
CA ALA A 795 -15.36 -10.64 15.61
C ALA A 795 -16.73 -10.67 16.30
N VAL A 796 -17.29 -9.48 16.51
CA VAL A 796 -18.69 -9.29 16.87
C VAL A 796 -19.32 -8.24 15.96
N ALA A 797 -20.54 -8.49 15.50
CA ALA A 797 -21.29 -7.60 14.63
C ALA A 797 -22.66 -7.26 15.21
N PHE A 798 -23.15 -6.06 14.91
CA PHE A 798 -24.44 -5.55 15.35
C PHE A 798 -25.20 -4.92 14.16
N ARG A 799 -26.47 -5.28 13.99
CA ARG A 799 -27.38 -4.56 13.09
C ARG A 799 -27.69 -3.19 13.67
N THR A 800 -27.60 -2.13 12.88
CA THR A 800 -27.87 -0.76 13.32
C THR A 800 -28.89 -0.07 12.41
N VAL A 801 -28.52 0.97 11.66
CA VAL A 801 -29.41 1.88 10.93
C VAL A 801 -28.86 2.24 9.53
N PRO A 802 -29.73 2.63 8.57
CA PRO A 802 -29.30 3.07 7.24
C PRO A 802 -28.55 4.41 7.26
N TYR A 803 -27.83 4.70 6.16
CA TYR A 803 -27.02 5.91 5.96
C TYR A 803 -27.74 7.22 6.30
N THR A 804 -28.99 7.41 5.87
CA THR A 804 -29.72 8.67 6.08
C THR A 804 -30.28 8.82 7.49
N HIS A 805 -30.24 7.79 8.34
CA HIS A 805 -30.73 7.84 9.71
C HIS A 805 -29.92 8.82 10.57
N ALA A 806 -30.58 9.47 11.53
CA ALA A 806 -29.95 10.48 12.38
C ALA A 806 -28.80 9.93 13.23
N ASP A 807 -28.86 8.64 13.61
CA ASP A 807 -27.83 7.98 14.43
C ASP A 807 -26.63 7.44 13.64
N SER A 808 -26.72 7.34 12.32
CA SER A 808 -25.65 6.77 11.49
C SER A 808 -24.31 7.54 11.66
N PRO A 809 -24.28 8.89 11.65
CA PRO A 809 -23.05 9.62 11.92
C PRO A 809 -22.45 9.35 13.30
N ALA A 810 -23.27 9.26 14.34
CA ALA A 810 -22.81 8.97 15.71
C ALA A 810 -22.21 7.56 15.81
N LEU A 811 -22.76 6.56 15.11
CA LEU A 811 -22.18 5.22 15.03
C LEU A 811 -20.82 5.22 14.31
N LEU A 812 -20.67 6.02 13.25
CA LEU A 812 -19.39 6.16 12.57
C LEU A 812 -18.31 6.76 13.49
N VAL A 813 -18.65 7.85 14.19
CA VAL A 813 -17.77 8.50 15.17
C VAL A 813 -17.44 7.55 16.33
N LEU A 814 -18.44 6.83 16.87
CA LEU A 814 -18.24 5.83 17.91
C LEU A 814 -17.24 4.76 17.48
N SER A 815 -17.30 4.28 16.23
CA SER A 815 -16.34 3.28 15.73
C SER A 815 -14.90 3.79 15.76
N ARG A 816 -14.68 5.09 15.49
CA ARG A 816 -13.33 5.68 15.52
C ARG A 816 -12.85 5.85 16.95
N LEU A 817 -13.72 6.38 17.82
CA LEU A 817 -13.44 6.56 19.24
C LEU A 817 -13.09 5.23 19.93
N LEU A 818 -13.87 4.17 19.72
CA LEU A 818 -13.58 2.86 20.30
C LEU A 818 -12.28 2.27 19.74
N ARG A 819 -12.00 2.46 18.45
CA ARG A 819 -10.75 1.96 17.84
C ARG A 819 -9.52 2.59 18.48
N SER A 820 -9.44 3.92 18.52
CA SER A 820 -8.25 4.63 19.02
C SER A 820 -8.19 4.71 20.55
N GLY A 821 -9.31 4.98 21.21
CA GLY A 821 -9.36 5.23 22.65
C GLY A 821 -9.41 3.98 23.53
N TYR A 822 -9.82 2.83 22.99
CA TYR A 822 -10.07 1.62 23.78
C TYR A 822 -9.45 0.35 23.20
N LEU A 823 -9.87 -0.07 22.00
CA LEU A 823 -9.57 -1.41 21.48
C LEU A 823 -8.09 -1.61 21.16
N LEU A 824 -7.39 -0.62 20.61
CA LEU A 824 -5.93 -0.75 20.40
C LEU A 824 -5.18 -0.95 21.72
N LYS A 825 -5.52 -0.19 22.76
CA LYS A 825 -4.93 -0.31 24.09
C LYS A 825 -5.23 -1.67 24.73
N GLU A 826 -6.50 -2.08 24.74
CA GLU A 826 -6.89 -3.31 25.42
C GLU A 826 -6.49 -4.58 24.66
N ILE A 827 -6.62 -4.61 23.33
CA ILE A 827 -6.41 -5.83 22.52
C ILE A 827 -4.97 -5.96 22.07
N ARG A 828 -4.34 -4.87 21.58
CA ARG A 828 -2.96 -4.91 21.09
C ARG A 828 -1.94 -4.67 22.20
N GLU A 829 -1.99 -3.53 22.87
CA GLU A 829 -0.93 -3.15 23.83
C GLU A 829 -0.93 -4.05 25.07
N LYS A 830 -2.11 -4.32 25.66
CA LYS A 830 -2.25 -5.18 26.84
C LYS A 830 -2.45 -6.66 26.50
N GLY A 831 -3.12 -6.94 25.38
CA GLY A 831 -3.52 -8.30 25.00
C GLY A 831 -2.52 -9.05 24.13
N GLY A 832 -1.55 -8.35 23.52
CA GLY A 832 -0.53 -8.96 22.67
C GLY A 832 -1.02 -9.36 21.27
N ALA A 833 -2.24 -8.98 20.87
CA ALA A 833 -2.70 -9.17 19.50
C ALA A 833 -1.97 -8.20 18.55
N TYR A 834 -1.87 -8.55 17.26
CA TYR A 834 -1.30 -7.62 16.28
C TYR A 834 -2.20 -6.40 16.04
N GLY A 835 -3.53 -6.56 16.12
CA GLY A 835 -4.47 -5.46 15.95
C GLY A 835 -5.82 -5.68 16.62
N GLY A 836 -6.43 -4.57 17.03
CA GLY A 836 -7.82 -4.48 17.48
C GLY A 836 -8.53 -3.35 16.74
N GLY A 837 -9.80 -3.53 16.39
CA GLY A 837 -10.53 -2.61 15.52
C GLY A 837 -12.00 -2.49 15.86
N ALA A 838 -12.56 -1.32 15.54
CA ALA A 838 -13.98 -1.09 15.43
C ALA A 838 -14.31 -0.48 14.07
N GLY A 839 -15.43 -0.87 13.50
CA GLY A 839 -15.90 -0.49 12.17
C GLY A 839 -17.39 -0.17 12.18
N PHE A 840 -17.80 0.71 11.27
CA PHE A 840 -19.21 0.90 10.96
C PHE A 840 -19.36 1.03 9.45
N ASP A 841 -19.98 0.03 8.83
CA ASP A 841 -20.33 0.08 7.42
C ASP A 841 -21.61 0.88 7.24
N THR A 842 -21.46 2.12 6.76
CA THR A 842 -22.58 3.05 6.56
C THR A 842 -23.56 2.62 5.47
N ARG A 843 -23.16 1.71 4.57
CA ARG A 843 -24.01 1.19 3.49
C ARG A 843 -24.77 -0.05 3.93
N GLU A 844 -24.14 -0.94 4.69
CA GLU A 844 -24.80 -2.14 5.21
C GLU A 844 -25.52 -1.91 6.55
N GLY A 845 -25.21 -0.81 7.24
CA GLY A 845 -25.75 -0.52 8.57
C GLY A 845 -25.26 -1.51 9.63
N VAL A 846 -24.02 -1.96 9.52
CA VAL A 846 -23.41 -2.96 10.43
C VAL A 846 -22.27 -2.31 11.22
N PHE A 847 -22.32 -2.43 12.54
CA PHE A 847 -21.21 -2.07 13.42
C PHE A 847 -20.43 -3.34 13.77
N THR A 848 -19.10 -3.29 13.69
CA THR A 848 -18.23 -4.42 14.01
C THR A 848 -17.16 -4.03 15.05
N MET A 849 -16.77 -4.99 15.89
CA MET A 849 -15.52 -4.98 16.62
C MET A 849 -14.76 -6.26 16.34
N SER A 850 -13.44 -6.17 16.17
CA SER A 850 -12.62 -7.30 15.73
C SER A 850 -11.21 -7.27 16.30
N SER A 851 -10.56 -8.44 16.29
CA SER A 851 -9.13 -8.58 16.54
C SER A 851 -8.44 -9.38 15.43
N TYR A 852 -7.14 -9.17 15.30
CA TYR A 852 -6.32 -9.72 14.22
C TYR A 852 -5.02 -10.32 14.77
N ARG A 853 -4.78 -11.60 14.43
CA ARG A 853 -3.67 -12.42 14.95
C ARG A 853 -3.58 -12.33 16.47
N ASP A 854 -4.70 -12.68 17.10
CA ASP A 854 -4.90 -12.52 18.53
C ASP A 854 -4.56 -13.83 19.26
N PRO A 855 -3.68 -13.81 20.27
CA PRO A 855 -3.42 -14.99 21.08
C PRO A 855 -4.59 -15.33 22.03
N ASN A 856 -5.60 -14.46 22.14
CA ASN A 856 -6.72 -14.63 23.07
C ASN A 856 -8.07 -14.78 22.34
N VAL A 857 -8.97 -15.58 22.92
CA VAL A 857 -10.38 -15.67 22.51
C VAL A 857 -11.28 -15.10 23.60
N LYS A 858 -11.25 -15.70 24.79
CA LYS A 858 -12.09 -15.30 25.94
C LYS A 858 -11.91 -13.81 26.30
N ARG A 859 -10.67 -13.40 26.57
CA ARG A 859 -10.33 -12.02 26.96
C ARG A 859 -10.81 -11.00 25.94
N THR A 860 -10.70 -11.30 24.66
CA THR A 860 -11.10 -10.39 23.59
C THR A 860 -12.61 -10.20 23.54
N PHE A 861 -13.40 -11.27 23.72
CA PHE A 861 -14.86 -11.13 23.83
C PHE A 861 -15.31 -10.45 25.13
N GLU A 862 -14.54 -10.56 26.23
CA GLU A 862 -14.74 -9.74 27.44
C GLU A 862 -14.52 -8.26 27.15
N VAL A 863 -13.40 -7.91 26.50
CA VAL A 863 -13.10 -6.52 26.07
C VAL A 863 -14.21 -5.97 25.17
N PHE A 864 -14.73 -6.75 24.22
CA PHE A 864 -15.86 -6.29 23.39
C PHE A 864 -17.13 -6.01 24.20
N ARG A 865 -17.42 -6.79 25.24
CA ARG A 865 -18.58 -6.55 26.14
C ARG A 865 -18.35 -5.32 27.02
N ASP A 866 -17.13 -5.13 27.48
CA ASP A 866 -16.75 -4.06 28.39
C ASP A 866 -16.54 -2.71 27.71
N ALA A 867 -16.54 -2.66 26.38
CA ALA A 867 -16.42 -1.43 25.59
C ALA A 867 -17.42 -0.33 26.02
N ARG A 868 -18.57 -0.70 26.59
CA ARG A 868 -19.54 0.26 27.13
C ARG A 868 -18.99 1.05 28.31
N THR A 869 -18.28 0.37 29.20
CA THR A 869 -17.69 0.98 30.41
C THR A 869 -16.68 2.07 30.06
N PHE A 870 -16.01 1.94 28.91
CA PHE A 870 -15.11 2.97 28.40
C PHE A 870 -15.82 4.29 28.11
N LEU A 871 -17.07 4.29 27.63
CA LEU A 871 -17.82 5.54 27.41
C LEU A 871 -18.26 6.23 28.71
N ASP A 872 -18.24 5.52 29.83
CA ASP A 872 -18.56 6.06 31.16
C ASP A 872 -17.33 6.71 31.82
N THR A 873 -16.15 6.62 31.20
CA THR A 873 -14.94 7.34 31.63
C THR A 873 -14.99 8.83 31.31
N GLU A 874 -14.03 9.60 31.82
CA GLU A 874 -13.88 11.03 31.54
C GLU A 874 -13.37 11.26 30.11
N LEU A 875 -14.30 11.32 29.15
CA LEU A 875 -14.05 11.70 27.76
C LEU A 875 -14.30 13.20 27.57
N GLY A 876 -13.37 13.89 26.92
CA GLY A 876 -13.40 15.33 26.70
C GLY A 876 -13.72 15.73 25.25
N VAL A 877 -13.61 17.04 25.00
CA VAL A 877 -13.81 17.64 23.67
C VAL A 877 -12.73 17.18 22.68
N ARG A 878 -11.51 16.92 23.17
CA ARG A 878 -10.38 16.46 22.36
C ARG A 878 -10.67 15.10 21.73
N GLU A 879 -11.01 14.09 22.53
CA GLU A 879 -11.29 12.73 22.06
C GLU A 879 -12.45 12.71 21.05
N LEU A 880 -13.49 13.51 21.31
CA LEU A 880 -14.61 13.66 20.39
C LEU A 880 -14.17 14.29 19.06
N THR A 881 -13.40 15.38 19.10
CA THR A 881 -12.92 16.08 17.90
C THR A 881 -12.04 15.15 17.06
N GLU A 882 -11.07 14.48 17.68
CA GLU A 882 -10.19 13.51 17.03
C GLU A 882 -10.97 12.34 16.39
N ALA A 883 -12.01 11.84 17.06
CA ALA A 883 -12.90 10.81 16.52
C ALA A 883 -13.71 11.32 15.32
N ILE A 884 -14.21 12.56 15.36
CA ILE A 884 -14.94 13.20 14.26
C ILE A 884 -14.03 13.45 13.06
N LEU A 885 -12.80 13.93 13.26
CA LEU A 885 -11.79 14.09 12.19
C LEU A 885 -11.46 12.74 11.56
N SER A 886 -11.21 11.73 12.38
CA SER A 886 -10.95 10.36 11.93
C SER A 886 -12.12 9.76 11.15
N ALA A 887 -13.36 10.08 11.53
CA ALA A 887 -14.56 9.61 10.83
C ALA A 887 -14.77 10.37 9.52
N SER A 888 -14.45 11.67 9.49
CA SER A 888 -14.55 12.52 8.30
C SER A 888 -13.66 12.01 7.16
N LYS A 889 -12.46 11.49 7.47
CA LYS A 889 -11.56 10.86 6.48
C LYS A 889 -12.19 9.71 5.71
N LEU A 890 -13.12 8.97 6.32
CA LEU A 890 -13.79 7.83 5.67
C LEU A 890 -14.90 8.25 4.70
N LEU A 891 -15.47 9.44 4.88
CA LEU A 891 -16.54 9.96 4.02
C LEU A 891 -16.00 10.64 2.76
N ASP A 892 -14.77 11.15 2.83
CA ASP A 892 -14.13 11.89 1.75
C ASP A 892 -12.72 11.34 1.46
N PRO A 893 -12.61 10.04 1.12
CA PRO A 893 -11.32 9.40 0.90
C PRO A 893 -10.61 10.01 -0.30
N LEU A 894 -9.27 9.98 -0.28
CA LEU A 894 -8.48 10.28 -1.47
C LEU A 894 -8.73 9.19 -2.53
N THR A 895 -9.28 9.59 -3.68
CA THR A 895 -9.58 8.68 -4.80
C THR A 895 -8.75 9.01 -6.02
N SER A 896 -8.43 8.01 -6.82
CA SER A 896 -7.82 8.18 -8.15
C SER A 896 -8.85 8.70 -9.18
N PRO A 897 -8.41 9.39 -10.25
CA PRO A 897 -9.25 9.79 -11.38
C PRO A 897 -10.16 8.69 -11.94
N ASP A 898 -9.69 7.45 -12.09
CA ASP A 898 -10.51 6.33 -12.58
C ASP A 898 -11.72 6.06 -11.67
N THR A 899 -11.50 6.16 -10.37
CA THR A 899 -12.43 5.73 -9.34
C THR A 899 -13.44 6.83 -9.01
N ILE A 900 -13.01 8.08 -9.02
CA ILE A 900 -13.85 9.21 -8.60
C ILE A 900 -15.08 9.37 -9.50
N GLY A 901 -14.92 9.14 -10.82
CA GLY A 901 -16.02 9.22 -11.78
C GLY A 901 -17.08 8.15 -11.56
N ARG A 902 -16.68 6.88 -11.46
CA ARG A 902 -17.63 5.78 -11.20
C ARG A 902 -18.26 5.88 -9.81
N MET A 903 -17.51 6.29 -8.78
CA MET A 903 -18.05 6.47 -7.42
C MET A 903 -19.12 7.56 -7.41
N ARG A 904 -18.84 8.70 -8.07
CA ARG A 904 -19.78 9.80 -8.24
C ARG A 904 -21.04 9.33 -8.94
N PHE A 905 -20.90 8.79 -10.15
CA PHE A 905 -22.04 8.49 -11.00
C PHE A 905 -22.87 7.31 -10.49
N PHE A 906 -22.26 6.17 -10.17
CA PHE A 906 -22.99 5.01 -9.65
C PHE A 906 -23.59 5.30 -8.26
N GLY A 907 -22.92 6.14 -7.45
CA GLY A 907 -23.45 6.64 -6.19
C GLY A 907 -24.74 7.44 -6.36
N ASP A 908 -24.78 8.40 -7.28
CA ASP A 908 -25.98 9.17 -7.62
C ASP A 908 -27.11 8.24 -8.09
N GLN A 909 -26.80 7.30 -8.97
CA GLN A 909 -27.76 6.31 -9.46
C GLN A 909 -28.25 5.35 -8.37
N ALA A 910 -27.56 5.26 -7.24
CA ALA A 910 -27.94 4.49 -6.05
C ALA A 910 -28.62 5.35 -4.97
N GLY A 911 -28.71 6.68 -5.16
CA GLY A 911 -29.34 7.62 -4.23
C GLY A 911 -28.37 8.32 -3.26
N TYR A 912 -27.08 7.98 -3.31
CA TYR A 912 -26.02 8.65 -2.53
C TYR A 912 -25.60 9.97 -3.19
N THR A 913 -26.58 10.83 -3.44
CA THR A 913 -26.38 12.17 -4.01
C THR A 913 -25.51 13.03 -3.09
N PRO A 914 -24.81 14.04 -3.61
CA PRO A 914 -24.01 14.92 -2.77
C PRO A 914 -24.83 15.61 -1.69
N GLU A 915 -26.09 15.94 -1.94
CA GLU A 915 -26.97 16.55 -0.94
C GLU A 915 -27.18 15.62 0.26
N VAL A 916 -27.32 14.30 0.00
CA VAL A 916 -27.42 13.28 1.04
C VAL A 916 -26.10 13.13 1.79
N GLN A 917 -24.96 13.20 1.09
CA GLN A 917 -23.62 13.11 1.69
C GLN A 917 -23.27 14.37 2.51
N ASP A 918 -23.57 15.56 2.00
CA ASP A 918 -23.41 16.85 2.69
C ASP A 918 -24.26 16.88 3.97
N ALA A 919 -25.51 16.40 3.90
CA ALA A 919 -26.38 16.28 5.08
C ALA A 919 -25.81 15.29 6.12
N TYR A 920 -25.23 14.18 5.67
CA TYR A 920 -24.54 13.25 6.56
C TYR A 920 -23.35 13.90 7.25
N LYS A 921 -22.50 14.61 6.49
CA LYS A 921 -21.30 15.28 6.98
C LYS A 921 -21.65 16.38 7.97
N ALA A 922 -22.68 17.18 7.68
CA ALA A 922 -23.19 18.19 8.62
C ALA A 922 -23.64 17.59 9.96
N ARG A 923 -24.34 16.45 9.93
CA ARG A 923 -24.72 15.74 11.17
C ARG A 923 -23.52 15.13 11.88
N LEU A 924 -22.54 14.60 11.14
CA LEU A 924 -21.31 14.05 11.70
C LEU A 924 -20.52 15.09 12.49
N LEU A 925 -20.39 16.31 11.96
CA LEU A 925 -19.70 17.41 12.62
C LEU A 925 -20.43 17.93 13.87
N ALA A 926 -21.72 17.59 14.03
CA ALA A 926 -22.55 17.98 15.16
C ALA A 926 -22.70 16.89 16.25
N VAL A 927 -22.05 15.74 16.09
CA VAL A 927 -22.13 14.62 17.04
C VAL A 927 -21.59 15.02 18.41
N THR A 928 -22.29 14.61 19.47
CA THR A 928 -21.88 14.84 20.86
C THR A 928 -21.49 13.55 21.57
N LEU A 929 -20.79 13.64 22.72
CA LEU A 929 -20.52 12.47 23.57
C LEU A 929 -21.79 11.79 24.08
N GLU A 930 -22.87 12.55 24.30
CA GLU A 930 -24.17 12.00 24.70
C GLU A 930 -24.78 11.14 23.58
N ASP A 931 -24.64 11.57 22.32
CA ASP A 931 -25.05 10.76 21.17
C ASP A 931 -24.29 9.43 21.13
N LEU A 932 -22.97 9.44 21.36
CA LEU A 932 -22.15 8.22 21.36
C LEU A 932 -22.62 7.23 22.43
N ARG A 933 -22.85 7.72 23.66
CA ARG A 933 -23.40 6.91 24.76
C ARG A 933 -24.77 6.34 24.43
N ARG A 934 -25.64 7.16 23.85
CA ARG A 934 -27.00 6.78 23.45
C ARG A 934 -27.00 5.70 22.38
N VAL A 935 -26.25 5.88 21.29
CA VAL A 935 -26.22 4.90 20.19
C VAL A 935 -25.55 3.60 20.64
N MET A 936 -24.52 3.65 21.49
CA MET A 936 -23.94 2.44 22.08
C MET A 936 -24.97 1.67 22.90
N ALA A 937 -25.69 2.34 23.81
CA ALA A 937 -26.72 1.71 24.64
C ALA A 937 -27.92 1.19 23.82
N THR A 938 -28.21 1.80 22.67
CA THR A 938 -29.34 1.44 21.81
C THR A 938 -29.01 0.24 20.92
N TYR A 939 -27.82 0.22 20.31
CA TYR A 939 -27.49 -0.69 19.21
C TYR A 939 -26.49 -1.79 19.58
N LEU A 940 -25.52 -1.52 20.46
CA LEU A 940 -24.41 -2.42 20.78
C LEU A 940 -24.69 -3.12 22.12
N THR A 941 -25.76 -3.90 22.17
CA THR A 941 -26.15 -4.65 23.38
C THR A 941 -25.87 -6.15 23.22
N PRO A 942 -25.63 -6.89 24.33
CA PRO A 942 -25.34 -8.33 24.26
C PRO A 942 -26.41 -9.15 23.53
N GLU A 943 -27.68 -8.75 23.60
CA GLU A 943 -28.81 -9.45 22.95
C GLU A 943 -28.83 -9.26 21.43
N ARG A 944 -28.12 -8.25 20.91
CA ARG A 944 -28.03 -7.93 19.48
C ARG A 944 -26.72 -8.40 18.85
N ALA A 945 -25.81 -8.95 19.65
CA ALA A 945 -24.46 -9.31 19.25
C ALA A 945 -24.44 -10.62 18.46
N ALA A 946 -23.96 -10.58 17.22
CA ALA A 946 -23.59 -11.76 16.45
C ALA A 946 -22.09 -12.01 16.57
N TYR A 947 -21.72 -13.17 17.09
CA TYR A 947 -20.34 -13.55 17.32
C TYR A 947 -19.83 -14.45 16.20
N ALA A 948 -18.61 -14.19 15.73
CA ALA A 948 -17.91 -15.08 14.83
C ALA A 948 -16.42 -15.19 15.15
N LEU A 949 -15.83 -16.34 14.78
CA LEU A 949 -14.44 -16.66 15.08
C LEU A 949 -13.82 -17.49 13.95
N VAL A 950 -12.57 -17.17 13.60
CA VAL A 950 -11.66 -18.09 12.89
C VAL A 950 -10.50 -18.42 13.81
N THR A 951 -10.21 -19.70 14.06
CA THR A 951 -9.25 -20.11 15.10
C THR A 951 -8.64 -21.49 14.80
N GLY A 952 -7.58 -21.85 15.54
CA GLY A 952 -6.89 -23.13 15.46
C GLY A 952 -7.65 -24.31 16.09
N GLN A 953 -8.50 -24.05 17.08
CA GLN A 953 -9.08 -25.07 17.94
C GLN A 953 -10.52 -24.74 18.33
N ASP A 954 -11.25 -25.70 18.89
CA ASP A 954 -12.62 -25.47 19.38
C ASP A 954 -12.62 -24.44 20.53
N PRO A 955 -13.29 -23.28 20.39
CA PRO A 955 -13.25 -22.21 21.40
C PRO A 955 -14.21 -22.45 22.58
N ASN A 956 -15.05 -23.48 22.56
CA ASN A 956 -16.18 -23.61 23.48
C ASN A 956 -15.76 -23.83 24.94
N GLU A 957 -14.56 -24.38 25.18
CA GLU A 957 -14.03 -24.45 26.55
C GLU A 957 -13.63 -23.07 27.06
N ASP A 958 -12.93 -22.28 26.24
CA ASP A 958 -12.43 -20.94 26.59
C ASP A 958 -13.56 -19.95 26.89
N VAL A 959 -14.66 -20.01 26.14
CA VAL A 959 -15.75 -19.02 26.23
C VAL A 959 -16.93 -19.47 27.10
N ARG A 960 -16.86 -20.65 27.73
CA ARG A 960 -17.96 -21.21 28.53
C ARG A 960 -18.44 -20.26 29.63
N GLU A 961 -17.50 -19.61 30.32
CA GLU A 961 -17.79 -18.65 31.40
C GLU A 961 -18.46 -17.37 30.88
N LEU A 962 -18.35 -17.08 29.59
CA LEU A 962 -19.03 -15.96 28.94
C LEU A 962 -20.47 -16.29 28.54
N GLY A 963 -20.94 -17.52 28.77
CA GLY A 963 -22.25 -17.98 28.33
C GLY A 963 -22.39 -18.07 26.81
N LEU A 964 -21.27 -18.20 26.09
CA LEU A 964 -21.24 -18.37 24.63
C LEU A 964 -21.08 -19.85 24.29
N THR A 965 -21.71 -20.27 23.20
CA THR A 965 -21.51 -21.59 22.60
C THR A 965 -21.49 -21.43 21.09
N PHE A 966 -20.34 -21.70 20.51
CA PHE A 966 -20.05 -21.60 19.08
C PHE A 966 -20.46 -22.86 18.35
N ASP A 967 -21.14 -22.69 17.23
CA ASP A 967 -21.32 -23.69 16.19
C ASP A 967 -20.00 -23.81 15.41
N VAL A 968 -19.24 -24.87 15.68
CA VAL A 968 -17.88 -25.08 15.17
C VAL A 968 -17.93 -25.92 13.90
N GLN A 969 -17.36 -25.40 12.82
CA GLN A 969 -17.20 -26.12 11.55
C GLN A 969 -15.74 -26.06 11.08
N ALA A 970 -15.24 -27.18 10.56
CA ALA A 970 -13.92 -27.23 9.92
C ALA A 970 -13.99 -26.69 8.48
N LEU A 971 -12.95 -25.97 8.05
CA LEU A 971 -12.83 -25.37 6.71
C LEU A 971 -12.35 -26.35 5.62
#